data_AF-A0A7J6RIU7-F1
#
_entry.id   AF-A0A7J6RIU7-F1
#
_cell.length_a   1.000
_cell.length_b   1.000
_cell.length_c   1.000
_cell.angle_alpha   90.00
_cell.angle_beta   90.00
_cell.angle_gamma   90.00
#
_symmetry.space_group_name_H-M   'P 1'
#
loop_
_entity.id
_entity.type
_entity.pdbx_description
1 polymer ?
#
loop_
_entity_poly.entity_id
_entity_poly.type
_entity_poly.pdbx_seq_one_letter_code
_entity_poly.pdbx_strand_id
1 'polypeptide(L)'
;MATSATRRMLLGLAVMAVVVITFVASGAVIQLIFTSGDYDKPVALTVYSLTLSVLLLACRNYIHMPDGQENPAETSLLTESGTAVPAEKEPTWPKRRLVWALGAMWFASQLTYNISLKYTSVATNSSLSSCSSVFTFIFSIVLLRYPLCRAAPISAVLMCVLGVLITALNRPSPKTDLAVQENILGDCLALGSACCYGLFTCCLKLWVPDERMVAYVFGMFGVVAFALGVPLLALCHVTGLEALALPTWGQFGAMTANAVLGSVASDYLLSVAVILLSPLSAAVGLSLTIPLSLVVDSTILGLHSFKGVYTLGSALVFGAVVLISWDTYNIDLEKEAEVVSPQARGQEEPLVRAVNNWLSLDFDKNTRKEAQELSPEQVEDRLNPDHRMEFGTAGLRGEMGAGFNRINCLTVMQAAQGLCMQLIEKFGEDALSQRGVVFGYDGRHNSRQFAHVASAVFLTKGAKVYLIDKTSVTPSNPFLIVHFHALAGGQMTASHNPKQYNGFKVYGDNGAQIIPPVDSEIEAKIADNLTPWEDALNMLDLDTCLLKADAQSKTIDPYDDALYTYIEQMYHELCRFPDLNKECNLKFVYTAMQGVGLPFATGLLDKFGIPKSCVSIVEAQAHPDPEFSTVAFPNPEEK
;
A
#
# COMPACT_ATOMS: atom_id res chain seq x y z
N MET A 1 9.50 1.03 -32.31
CA MET A 1 8.60 0.37 -31.33
C MET A 1 7.63 1.42 -30.81
N ALA A 2 6.37 1.07 -30.54
CA ALA A 2 5.39 2.01 -29.99
C ALA A 2 5.83 2.44 -28.57
N THR A 3 5.62 3.71 -28.19
CA THR A 3 5.91 4.19 -26.83
C THR A 3 5.05 3.46 -25.80
N SER A 4 5.46 3.46 -24.52
CA SER A 4 4.67 2.87 -23.43
C SER A 4 3.28 3.53 -23.36
N ALA A 5 3.18 4.84 -23.56
CA ALA A 5 1.92 5.58 -23.61
C ALA A 5 1.03 5.10 -24.76
N THR A 6 1.62 4.88 -25.95
CA THR A 6 0.88 4.35 -27.10
C THR A 6 0.31 2.95 -26.80
N ARG A 7 1.11 2.08 -26.16
CA ARG A 7 0.68 0.72 -25.82
C ARG A 7 -0.42 0.71 -24.75
N ARG A 8 -0.28 1.52 -23.69
CA ARG A 8 -1.28 1.68 -22.63
C ARG A 8 -2.60 2.21 -23.18
N MET A 9 -2.55 3.23 -24.04
CA MET A 9 -3.74 3.77 -24.69
C MET A 9 -4.43 2.73 -25.57
N LEU A 10 -3.70 2.03 -26.44
CA LEU A 10 -4.29 1.03 -27.33
C LEU A 10 -4.92 -0.13 -26.56
N LEU A 11 -4.25 -0.62 -25.53
CA LEU A 11 -4.77 -1.67 -24.66
C LEU A 11 -6.02 -1.18 -23.91
N GLY A 12 -5.96 0.01 -23.31
CA GLY A 12 -7.09 0.61 -22.60
C GLY A 12 -8.32 0.78 -23.49
N LEU A 13 -8.15 1.26 -24.72
CA LEU A 13 -9.24 1.40 -25.70
C LEU A 13 -9.80 0.04 -26.14
N ALA A 14 -8.94 -0.97 -26.34
CA ALA A 14 -9.38 -2.32 -26.68
C ALA A 14 -10.20 -2.95 -25.54
N VAL A 15 -9.74 -2.80 -24.30
CA VAL A 15 -10.46 -3.25 -23.10
C VAL A 15 -11.80 -2.52 -22.98
N MET A 16 -11.83 -1.20 -23.19
CA MET A 16 -13.07 -0.42 -23.18
C MET A 16 -14.09 -0.88 -24.23
N ALA A 17 -13.64 -1.27 -25.43
CA ALA A 17 -14.56 -1.79 -26.46
C ALA A 17 -15.24 -3.09 -26.00
N VAL A 18 -14.51 -3.99 -25.34
CA VAL A 18 -15.07 -5.22 -24.76
C VAL A 18 -16.06 -4.90 -23.64
N VAL A 19 -15.74 -3.94 -22.77
CA VAL A 19 -16.63 -3.49 -21.70
C VAL A 19 -17.95 -2.96 -22.27
N VAL A 20 -17.88 -2.09 -23.28
CA VAL A 20 -19.08 -1.50 -23.91
C VAL A 20 -19.98 -2.58 -24.50
N ILE A 21 -19.42 -3.58 -25.19
CA ILE A 21 -20.19 -4.69 -25.77
C ILE A 21 -20.85 -5.53 -24.67
N THR A 22 -20.08 -5.89 -23.65
CA THR A 22 -20.56 -6.77 -22.57
C THR A 22 -21.61 -6.09 -21.69
N PHE A 23 -21.49 -4.78 -21.43
CA PHE A 23 -22.50 -4.00 -20.71
C PHE A 23 -23.83 -3.89 -21.48
N VAL A 24 -23.78 -3.65 -22.78
CA VAL A 24 -25.00 -3.62 -23.62
C VAL A 24 -25.69 -5.00 -23.62
N ALA A 25 -24.92 -6.07 -23.81
CA ALA A 25 -25.44 -7.43 -23.75
C ALA A 25 -26.03 -7.76 -22.37
N SER A 26 -25.35 -7.36 -21.29
CA SER A 26 -25.81 -7.60 -19.92
C SER A 26 -27.13 -6.87 -19.61
N GLY A 27 -27.25 -5.60 -19.99
CA GLY A 27 -28.49 -4.84 -19.82
C GLY A 27 -29.69 -5.50 -20.49
N ALA A 28 -29.51 -6.01 -21.71
CA ALA A 28 -30.54 -6.76 -22.42
C ALA A 28 -30.93 -8.06 -21.71
N VAL A 29 -29.95 -8.82 -21.20
CA VAL A 29 -30.21 -10.07 -20.45
C VAL A 29 -30.95 -9.79 -19.14
N ILE A 30 -30.56 -8.77 -18.38
CA ILE A 30 -31.25 -8.39 -17.13
C ILE A 30 -32.71 -8.01 -17.42
N GLN A 31 -32.95 -7.21 -18.48
CA GLN A 31 -34.31 -6.85 -18.86
C GLN A 31 -35.13 -8.06 -19.28
N LEU A 32 -34.55 -9.03 -20.00
CA LEU A 32 -35.21 -10.29 -20.34
C LEU A 32 -35.54 -11.13 -19.08
N ILE A 33 -34.66 -11.18 -18.09
CA ILE A 33 -34.89 -11.86 -16.81
C ILE A 33 -36.10 -11.23 -16.09
N PHE A 34 -36.19 -9.90 -16.06
CA PHE A 34 -37.29 -9.19 -15.40
C PHE A 34 -38.62 -9.24 -16.18
N THR A 35 -38.59 -9.18 -17.52
CA THR A 35 -39.82 -9.06 -18.33
C THR A 35 -40.37 -10.40 -18.80
N SER A 36 -39.51 -11.30 -19.28
CA SER A 36 -39.90 -12.58 -19.89
C SER A 36 -39.60 -13.77 -18.98
N GLY A 37 -38.63 -13.62 -18.07
CA GLY A 37 -38.20 -14.65 -17.14
C GLY A 37 -39.03 -14.75 -15.86
N ASP A 38 -39.97 -13.85 -15.60
CA ASP A 38 -40.82 -13.80 -14.39
C ASP A 38 -40.02 -13.91 -13.06
N TYR A 39 -38.83 -13.27 -13.02
CA TYR A 39 -37.97 -13.21 -11.83
C TYR A 39 -37.66 -11.76 -11.45
N ASP A 40 -38.67 -11.05 -10.94
CA ASP A 40 -38.60 -9.66 -10.47
C ASP A 40 -37.97 -9.58 -9.06
N LYS A 41 -36.65 -9.83 -8.99
CA LYS A 41 -35.85 -9.81 -7.76
C LYS A 41 -34.52 -9.04 -7.94
N PRO A 42 -34.57 -7.71 -8.14
CA PRO A 42 -33.38 -6.90 -8.41
C PRO A 42 -32.34 -6.92 -7.28
N VAL A 43 -32.74 -7.03 -6.01
CA VAL A 43 -31.80 -7.10 -4.88
C VAL A 43 -31.10 -8.47 -4.87
N ALA A 44 -31.85 -9.56 -5.01
CA ALA A 44 -31.28 -10.92 -5.08
C ALA A 44 -30.34 -11.08 -6.28
N LEU A 45 -30.72 -10.59 -7.45
CA LEU A 45 -29.87 -10.59 -8.65
C LEU A 45 -28.56 -9.82 -8.40
N THR A 46 -28.64 -8.64 -7.79
CA THR A 46 -27.46 -7.81 -7.50
C THR A 46 -26.53 -8.52 -6.53
N VAL A 47 -27.04 -8.97 -5.38
CA VAL A 47 -26.21 -9.60 -4.35
C VAL A 47 -25.54 -10.86 -4.89
N TYR A 48 -26.26 -11.68 -5.65
CA TYR A 48 -25.69 -12.86 -6.31
C TYR A 48 -24.58 -12.48 -7.30
N SER A 49 -24.86 -11.54 -8.20
CA SER A 49 -23.94 -11.18 -9.29
C SER A 49 -22.64 -10.57 -8.75
N LEU A 50 -22.74 -9.69 -7.75
CA LEU A 50 -21.57 -9.01 -7.18
C LEU A 50 -20.76 -9.91 -6.26
N THR A 51 -21.42 -10.82 -5.52
CA THR A 51 -20.70 -11.81 -4.68
C THR A 51 -19.82 -12.72 -5.53
N LEU A 52 -20.24 -13.03 -6.75
CA LEU A 52 -19.51 -13.90 -7.66
C LEU A 52 -18.13 -13.34 -8.05
N SER A 53 -17.88 -12.04 -7.86
CA SER A 53 -16.56 -11.44 -8.02
C SER A 53 -15.51 -12.05 -7.09
N VAL A 54 -15.89 -12.71 -6.00
CA VAL A 54 -14.98 -13.46 -5.12
C VAL A 54 -14.18 -14.52 -5.88
N LEU A 55 -14.69 -15.03 -7.01
CA LEU A 55 -13.98 -15.98 -7.88
C LEU A 55 -12.65 -15.40 -8.41
N LEU A 56 -12.53 -14.08 -8.52
CA LEU A 56 -11.28 -13.43 -8.91
C LEU A 56 -10.17 -13.67 -7.87
N LEU A 57 -10.49 -13.89 -6.59
CA LEU A 57 -9.47 -14.26 -5.58
C LEU A 57 -8.84 -15.63 -5.85
N ALA A 58 -9.63 -16.56 -6.39
CA ALA A 58 -9.19 -17.92 -6.73
C ALA A 58 -8.39 -17.93 -8.05
N CYS A 59 -8.78 -17.09 -9.01
CA CYS A 59 -8.13 -17.01 -10.31
C CYS A 59 -6.99 -15.98 -10.37
N ARG A 60 -6.71 -15.23 -9.28
CA ARG A 60 -5.76 -14.10 -9.29
C ARG A 60 -4.36 -14.45 -9.81
N ASN A 61 -3.87 -15.65 -9.53
CA ASN A 61 -2.55 -16.11 -9.96
C ASN A 61 -2.52 -16.56 -11.45
N TYR A 62 -3.67 -16.60 -12.11
CA TYR A 62 -3.81 -17.00 -13.51
C TYR A 62 -4.25 -15.83 -14.41
N ILE A 63 -4.71 -14.73 -13.81
CA ILE A 63 -5.07 -13.50 -14.51
C ILE A 63 -3.80 -12.65 -14.61
N HIS A 64 -2.96 -12.97 -15.59
CA HIS A 64 -1.87 -12.10 -16.01
C HIS A 64 -2.32 -11.34 -17.26
N MET A 65 -2.34 -10.01 -17.20
CA MET A 65 -2.36 -9.26 -18.45
C MET A 65 -1.05 -9.54 -19.18
N PRO A 66 -1.07 -9.68 -20.52
CA PRO A 66 0.13 -9.92 -21.28
C PRO A 66 1.05 -8.70 -21.11
N ASP A 67 2.01 -8.84 -20.19
CA ASP A 67 3.21 -8.05 -20.23
C ASP A 67 3.75 -8.18 -21.65
N GLY A 68 4.11 -7.03 -22.20
CA GLY A 68 4.96 -7.03 -23.36
C GLY A 68 6.24 -7.53 -22.74
N GLN A 69 6.46 -8.84 -22.79
CA GLN A 69 7.76 -9.39 -22.54
C GLN A 69 8.66 -8.58 -23.47
N GLU A 70 9.40 -7.63 -22.89
CA GLU A 70 10.73 -7.40 -23.38
C GLU A 70 11.34 -8.79 -23.49
N ASN A 71 11.63 -9.14 -24.72
CA ASN A 71 12.08 -10.45 -25.11
C ASN A 71 13.22 -10.83 -24.14
N PRO A 72 13.22 -12.02 -23.50
CA PRO A 72 14.31 -12.43 -22.61
C PRO A 72 15.69 -12.40 -23.30
N ALA A 73 15.70 -12.34 -24.64
CA ALA A 73 16.88 -12.14 -25.46
C ALA A 73 17.43 -10.69 -25.48
N GLU A 74 16.60 -9.65 -25.26
CA GLU A 74 17.04 -8.25 -25.22
C GLU A 74 17.49 -7.80 -23.82
N THR A 75 17.06 -8.48 -22.75
CA THR A 75 17.59 -8.30 -21.38
C THR A 75 18.97 -8.94 -21.16
N SER A 76 19.62 -9.41 -22.25
CA SER A 76 20.97 -9.99 -22.23
C SER A 76 22.05 -9.08 -22.83
N LEU A 77 21.74 -7.80 -23.08
CA LEU A 77 22.80 -6.81 -23.26
C LEU A 77 23.42 -6.51 -21.90
N LEU A 78 24.51 -7.22 -21.62
CA LEU A 78 25.53 -6.84 -20.65
C LEU A 78 25.76 -5.32 -20.76
N THR A 79 25.32 -4.55 -19.76
CA THR A 79 26.03 -3.32 -19.45
C THR A 79 27.43 -3.75 -19.02
N GLU A 80 28.46 -3.03 -19.47
CA GLU A 80 29.88 -3.33 -19.20
C GLU A 80 30.24 -3.34 -17.69
N SER A 81 29.27 -3.17 -16.78
CA SER A 81 29.43 -3.10 -15.33
C SER A 81 28.88 -4.31 -14.54
N GLY A 82 28.23 -5.31 -15.16
CA GLY A 82 27.90 -6.58 -14.48
C GLY A 82 26.87 -6.50 -13.34
N THR A 83 26.06 -5.45 -13.24
CA THR A 83 25.00 -5.32 -12.23
C THR A 83 23.66 -5.85 -12.75
N ALA A 84 23.06 -6.81 -12.05
CA ALA A 84 21.72 -7.30 -12.34
C ALA A 84 20.67 -6.19 -12.19
N VAL A 85 19.74 -6.11 -13.14
CA VAL A 85 18.55 -5.24 -13.04
C VAL A 85 17.71 -5.73 -11.85
N PRO A 86 17.38 -4.87 -10.86
CA PRO A 86 16.56 -5.29 -9.73
C PRO A 86 15.18 -5.73 -10.22
N ALA A 87 14.65 -6.83 -9.68
CA ALA A 87 13.27 -7.24 -9.91
C ALA A 87 12.31 -6.10 -9.54
N GLU A 88 11.28 -5.86 -10.37
CA GLU A 88 10.25 -4.85 -10.09
C GLU A 88 9.72 -4.98 -8.66
N LYS A 89 9.78 -3.88 -7.90
CA LYS A 89 9.25 -3.77 -6.54
C LYS A 89 7.80 -4.27 -6.49
N GLU A 90 7.46 -5.17 -5.57
CA GLU A 90 6.07 -5.55 -5.34
C GLU A 90 5.22 -4.31 -5.01
N PRO A 91 4.04 -4.14 -5.62
CA PRO A 91 3.23 -2.95 -5.43
C PRO A 91 2.71 -2.83 -3.98
N THR A 92 2.74 -1.60 -3.43
CA THR A 92 2.28 -1.29 -2.07
C THR A 92 0.77 -1.46 -1.94
N TRP A 93 0.35 -2.40 -1.09
CA TRP A 93 -1.05 -2.81 -0.94
C TRP A 93 -1.98 -1.70 -0.40
N PRO A 94 -3.20 -1.53 -0.96
CA PRO A 94 -4.19 -0.62 -0.40
C PRO A 94 -4.55 -1.00 1.03
N LYS A 95 -4.66 0.00 1.93
CA LYS A 95 -5.05 -0.24 3.33
C LYS A 95 -6.38 -0.99 3.39
N ARG A 96 -6.50 -2.02 4.25
CA ARG A 96 -7.72 -2.86 4.35
C ARG A 96 -9.02 -2.06 4.48
N ARG A 97 -9.02 -0.98 5.27
CA ARG A 97 -10.20 -0.11 5.47
C ARG A 97 -10.68 0.55 4.16
N LEU A 98 -9.77 0.86 3.25
CA LEU A 98 -10.06 1.47 1.96
C LEU A 98 -10.80 0.50 1.03
N VAL A 99 -10.37 -0.77 1.00
CA VAL A 99 -11.01 -1.82 0.18
C VAL A 99 -12.47 -2.03 0.60
N TRP A 100 -12.76 -1.98 1.90
CA TRP A 100 -14.13 -2.04 2.41
C TRP A 100 -14.97 -0.83 1.98
N ALA A 101 -14.41 0.38 2.06
CA ALA A 101 -15.11 1.59 1.64
C ALA A 101 -15.41 1.59 0.13
N LEU A 102 -14.42 1.26 -0.71
CA LEU A 102 -14.60 1.15 -2.16
C LEU A 102 -15.61 0.06 -2.53
N GLY A 103 -15.53 -1.11 -1.89
CA GLY A 103 -16.46 -2.22 -2.13
C GLY A 103 -17.90 -1.84 -1.77
N ALA A 104 -18.11 -1.07 -0.69
CA ALA A 104 -19.43 -0.58 -0.31
C ALA A 104 -19.99 0.44 -1.31
N MET A 105 -19.14 1.35 -1.82
CA MET A 105 -19.53 2.33 -2.85
C MET A 105 -19.89 1.65 -4.17
N TRP A 106 -19.09 0.69 -4.61
CA TRP A 106 -19.37 -0.12 -5.80
C TRP A 106 -20.68 -0.90 -5.64
N PHE A 107 -20.87 -1.57 -4.50
CA PHE A 107 -22.11 -2.29 -4.19
C PHE A 107 -23.34 -1.37 -4.23
N ALA A 108 -23.27 -0.18 -3.62
CA ALA A 108 -24.37 0.78 -3.61
C ALA A 108 -24.71 1.31 -5.02
N SER A 109 -23.70 1.56 -5.84
CA SER A 109 -23.89 1.99 -7.23
C SER A 109 -24.57 0.91 -8.07
N GLN A 110 -24.09 -0.33 -8.02
CA GLN A 110 -24.66 -1.44 -8.80
C GLN A 110 -26.08 -1.80 -8.32
N LEU A 111 -26.34 -1.74 -7.01
CA LEU A 111 -27.66 -1.97 -6.44
C LEU A 111 -28.68 -0.92 -6.92
N THR A 112 -28.32 0.36 -6.85
CA THR A 112 -29.21 1.44 -7.31
C THR A 112 -29.47 1.39 -8.82
N TYR A 113 -28.48 0.96 -9.61
CA TYR A 113 -28.64 0.72 -11.06
C TYR A 113 -29.59 -0.44 -11.37
N ASN A 114 -29.46 -1.57 -10.68
CA ASN A 114 -30.34 -2.71 -10.95
C ASN A 114 -31.77 -2.48 -10.46
N ILE A 115 -31.97 -1.72 -9.37
CA ILE A 115 -33.29 -1.31 -8.92
C ILE A 115 -33.92 -0.32 -9.92
N SER A 116 -33.15 0.59 -10.54
CA SER A 116 -33.72 1.53 -11.50
C SER A 116 -34.32 0.83 -12.72
N LEU A 117 -33.71 -0.26 -13.20
CA LEU A 117 -34.21 -1.07 -14.34
C LEU A 117 -35.61 -1.67 -14.12
N LYS A 118 -36.10 -1.72 -12.88
CA LYS A 118 -37.49 -2.10 -12.58
C LYS A 118 -38.49 -0.99 -12.97
N TYR A 119 -38.06 0.26 -12.90
CA TYR A 119 -38.91 1.45 -12.98
C TYR A 119 -38.61 2.33 -14.20
N THR A 120 -37.57 2.01 -14.97
CA THR A 120 -37.20 2.72 -16.19
C THR A 120 -36.67 1.75 -17.24
N SER A 121 -36.75 2.12 -18.52
CA SER A 121 -36.26 1.27 -19.62
C SER A 121 -34.73 1.18 -19.64
N VAL A 122 -34.16 0.11 -20.20
CA VAL A 122 -32.69 -0.02 -20.36
C VAL A 122 -32.11 1.16 -21.12
N ALA A 123 -32.83 1.65 -22.13
CA ALA A 123 -32.42 2.81 -22.90
C ALA A 123 -32.37 4.07 -22.01
N THR A 124 -33.43 4.37 -21.24
CA THR A 124 -33.48 5.54 -20.35
C THR A 124 -32.44 5.42 -19.24
N ASN A 125 -32.27 4.24 -18.65
CA ASN A 125 -31.23 3.95 -17.67
C ASN A 125 -29.82 4.18 -18.23
N SER A 126 -29.55 3.73 -19.47
CA SER A 126 -28.26 3.93 -20.14
C SER A 126 -27.98 5.41 -20.41
N SER A 127 -29.00 6.19 -20.78
CA SER A 127 -28.88 7.64 -20.95
C SER A 127 -28.56 8.36 -19.65
N LEU A 128 -29.27 8.05 -18.57
CA LEU A 128 -29.03 8.67 -17.27
C LEU A 128 -27.69 8.24 -16.68
N SER A 129 -27.32 6.97 -16.85
CA SER A 129 -26.03 6.43 -16.40
C SER A 129 -24.84 7.05 -17.16
N SER A 130 -25.04 7.48 -18.41
CA SER A 130 -24.01 8.22 -19.17
C SER A 130 -23.71 9.61 -18.59
N CYS A 131 -24.57 10.14 -17.71
CA CYS A 131 -24.28 11.34 -16.92
C CYS A 131 -23.16 11.11 -15.88
N SER A 132 -22.73 9.86 -15.67
CA SER A 132 -21.55 9.54 -14.86
C SER A 132 -20.30 10.27 -15.35
N SER A 133 -20.18 10.57 -16.65
CA SER A 133 -19.08 11.38 -17.21
C SER A 133 -18.99 12.79 -16.59
N VAL A 134 -20.13 13.43 -16.33
CA VAL A 134 -20.21 14.75 -15.69
C VAL A 134 -19.75 14.67 -14.22
N PHE A 135 -20.28 13.70 -13.47
CA PHE A 135 -19.87 13.49 -12.09
C PHE A 135 -18.39 13.10 -11.97
N THR A 136 -17.92 12.23 -12.86
CA THR A 136 -16.52 11.79 -12.91
C THR A 136 -15.59 12.95 -13.24
N PHE A 137 -15.99 13.88 -14.11
CA PHE A 137 -15.23 15.11 -14.37
C PHE A 137 -15.10 15.96 -13.11
N ILE A 138 -16.21 16.22 -12.41
CA ILE A 138 -16.23 16.99 -11.16
C ILE A 138 -15.32 16.32 -10.10
N PHE A 139 -15.46 15.01 -9.90
CA PHE A 139 -14.63 14.29 -8.93
C PHE A 139 -13.17 14.18 -9.36
N SER A 140 -12.87 14.11 -10.66
CA SER A 140 -11.49 14.13 -11.15
C SER A 140 -10.80 15.46 -10.85
N ILE A 141 -11.53 16.58 -10.91
CA ILE A 141 -11.01 17.89 -10.49
C ILE A 141 -10.73 17.90 -8.97
N VAL A 142 -11.70 17.45 -8.17
CA VAL A 142 -11.64 17.55 -6.70
C VAL A 142 -10.65 16.55 -6.09
N LEU A 143 -10.68 15.29 -6.52
CA LEU A 143 -9.93 14.19 -5.91
C LEU A 143 -8.59 13.92 -6.61
N LEU A 144 -8.54 14.01 -7.94
CA LEU A 144 -7.35 13.73 -8.73
C LEU A 144 -6.59 14.99 -9.14
N ARG A 145 -7.05 16.17 -8.70
CA ARG A 145 -6.47 17.48 -9.03
C ARG A 145 -6.30 17.72 -10.53
N TYR A 146 -7.25 17.24 -11.34
CA TYR A 146 -7.20 17.41 -12.80
C TYR A 146 -7.16 18.90 -13.17
N PRO A 147 -6.23 19.34 -14.04
CA PRO A 147 -6.05 20.75 -14.35
C PRO A 147 -7.25 21.33 -15.13
N LEU A 148 -7.90 22.34 -14.55
CA LEU A 148 -9.06 23.04 -15.13
C LEU A 148 -8.73 23.84 -16.41
N CYS A 149 -7.45 24.06 -16.69
CA CYS A 149 -7.00 24.85 -17.86
C CYS A 149 -7.03 24.07 -19.18
N ARG A 150 -7.22 22.74 -19.18
CA ARG A 150 -7.35 21.97 -20.42
C ARG A 150 -8.79 22.04 -20.93
N ALA A 151 -8.96 22.52 -22.16
CA ALA A 151 -10.28 22.62 -22.78
C ALA A 151 -10.87 21.27 -23.21
N ALA A 152 -10.01 20.29 -23.55
CA ALA A 152 -10.44 19.00 -24.11
C ALA A 152 -11.40 18.18 -23.21
N PRO A 153 -11.17 18.04 -21.89
CA PRO A 153 -12.12 17.39 -20.98
C PRO A 153 -13.50 18.06 -20.94
N ILE A 154 -13.53 19.40 -20.85
CA ILE A 154 -14.77 20.18 -20.80
C ILE A 154 -15.55 19.98 -22.11
N SER A 155 -14.86 20.11 -23.25
CA SER A 155 -15.45 19.88 -24.57
C SER A 155 -15.95 18.45 -24.75
N ALA A 156 -15.19 17.43 -24.30
CA ALA A 156 -15.58 16.04 -24.40
C ALA A 156 -16.84 15.74 -23.57
N VAL A 157 -16.92 16.23 -22.33
CA VAL A 157 -18.11 16.06 -21.48
C VAL A 157 -19.33 16.76 -22.10
N LEU A 158 -19.18 17.99 -22.62
CA LEU A 158 -20.28 18.70 -23.28
C LEU A 158 -20.75 18.00 -24.55
N MET A 159 -19.82 17.52 -25.39
CA MET A 159 -20.14 16.75 -26.59
C MET A 159 -20.85 15.43 -26.25
N CYS A 160 -20.39 14.75 -25.19
CA CYS A 160 -21.01 13.54 -24.68
C CYS A 160 -22.45 13.80 -24.23
N VAL A 161 -22.66 14.75 -23.31
CA VAL A 161 -24.00 15.11 -22.81
C VAL A 161 -24.94 15.52 -23.95
N LEU A 162 -24.47 16.34 -24.89
CA LEU A 162 -25.27 16.76 -26.05
C LEU A 162 -25.62 15.57 -26.96
N GLY A 163 -24.65 14.70 -27.24
CA GLY A 163 -24.86 13.50 -28.05
C GLY A 163 -25.87 12.54 -27.40
N VAL A 164 -25.74 12.32 -26.08
CA VAL A 164 -26.69 11.53 -25.29
C VAL A 164 -28.09 12.14 -25.33
N LEU A 165 -28.21 13.46 -25.14
CA LEU A 165 -29.49 14.16 -25.14
C LEU A 165 -30.19 14.07 -26.51
N ILE A 166 -29.46 14.34 -27.61
CA ILE A 166 -30.00 14.21 -28.97
C ILE A 166 -30.51 12.79 -29.22
N THR A 167 -29.75 11.80 -28.76
CA THR A 167 -30.07 10.39 -28.96
C THR A 167 -31.26 9.94 -28.11
N ALA A 168 -31.35 10.43 -26.86
CA ALA A 168 -32.42 10.13 -25.93
C ALA A 168 -33.76 10.77 -26.35
N LEU A 169 -33.75 12.05 -26.70
CA LEU A 169 -34.96 12.82 -27.05
C LEU A 169 -35.61 12.37 -28.37
N ASN A 170 -34.83 11.77 -29.27
CA ASN A 170 -35.35 11.38 -30.57
C ASN A 170 -35.80 9.92 -30.63
N ARG A 171 -35.81 9.16 -29.53
CA ARG A 171 -36.08 7.72 -29.55
C ARG A 171 -37.42 7.34 -30.19
N PRO A 172 -37.50 6.25 -30.95
CA PRO A 172 -38.77 5.73 -31.46
C PRO A 172 -39.62 5.24 -30.29
N SER A 173 -40.93 5.50 -30.33
CA SER A 173 -41.86 4.92 -29.35
C SER A 173 -41.91 3.39 -29.49
N PRO A 174 -41.90 2.63 -28.37
CA PRO A 174 -41.94 1.17 -28.42
C PRO A 174 -43.22 0.67 -29.10
N LYS A 175 -43.10 -0.38 -29.92
CA LYS A 175 -44.20 -0.97 -30.70
C LYS A 175 -44.91 -2.15 -30.02
N THR A 176 -44.50 -2.53 -28.80
CA THR A 176 -45.00 -3.71 -28.09
C THR A 176 -45.46 -3.37 -26.66
N ASP A 177 -46.51 -4.06 -26.18
CA ASP A 177 -47.11 -3.94 -24.84
C ASP A 177 -46.19 -4.40 -23.67
N LEU A 178 -44.90 -4.66 -23.95
CA LEU A 178 -43.87 -5.07 -23.00
C LEU A 178 -43.02 -3.88 -22.49
N ALA A 179 -43.40 -2.65 -22.81
CA ALA A 179 -42.69 -1.46 -22.38
C ALA A 179 -42.93 -1.19 -20.88
N VAL A 180 -41.85 -1.13 -20.09
CA VAL A 180 -41.88 -0.73 -18.68
C VAL A 180 -42.45 0.69 -18.57
N GLN A 181 -43.41 0.91 -17.67
CA GLN A 181 -43.97 2.23 -17.40
C GLN A 181 -42.92 3.08 -16.65
N GLU A 182 -42.35 4.06 -17.33
CA GLU A 182 -41.27 4.90 -16.78
C GLU A 182 -41.77 5.71 -15.57
N ASN A 183 -40.99 5.70 -14.48
CA ASN A 183 -41.30 6.40 -13.24
C ASN A 183 -40.11 7.24 -12.78
N ILE A 184 -40.40 8.43 -12.24
CA ILE A 184 -39.40 9.41 -11.75
C ILE A 184 -38.44 8.79 -10.73
N LEU A 185 -38.93 7.84 -9.92
CA LEU A 185 -38.09 7.11 -8.96
C LEU A 185 -36.96 6.33 -9.64
N GLY A 186 -37.25 5.66 -10.76
CA GLY A 186 -36.24 4.94 -11.55
C GLY A 186 -35.16 5.88 -12.07
N ASP A 187 -35.56 7.03 -12.58
CA ASP A 187 -34.64 8.03 -13.12
C ASP A 187 -33.74 8.63 -12.02
N CYS A 188 -34.29 8.90 -10.84
CA CYS A 188 -33.52 9.38 -9.68
C CYS A 188 -32.50 8.35 -9.22
N LEU A 189 -32.88 7.07 -9.17
CA LEU A 189 -31.98 5.98 -8.80
C LEU A 189 -30.87 5.78 -9.83
N ALA A 190 -31.18 5.91 -11.12
CA ALA A 190 -30.21 5.85 -12.21
C ALA A 190 -29.16 6.98 -12.10
N LEU A 191 -29.60 8.22 -11.87
CA LEU A 191 -28.71 9.37 -11.65
C LEU A 191 -27.88 9.23 -10.37
N GLY A 192 -28.49 8.74 -9.29
CA GLY A 192 -27.79 8.44 -8.04
C GLY A 192 -26.69 7.40 -8.23
N SER A 193 -26.97 6.34 -9.01
CA SER A 193 -25.96 5.35 -9.38
C SER A 193 -24.84 5.96 -10.20
N ALA A 194 -25.15 6.78 -11.21
CA ALA A 194 -24.17 7.47 -12.06
C ALA A 194 -23.21 8.35 -11.24
N CYS A 195 -23.72 9.04 -10.22
CA CYS A 195 -22.91 9.84 -9.30
C CYS A 195 -22.00 8.96 -8.42
N CYS A 196 -22.57 7.93 -7.78
CA CYS A 196 -21.79 6.99 -6.95
C CYS A 196 -20.70 6.27 -7.76
N TYR A 197 -21.01 5.90 -9.01
CA TYR A 197 -20.09 5.26 -9.93
C TYR A 197 -18.93 6.18 -10.32
N GLY A 198 -19.22 7.46 -10.63
CA GLY A 198 -18.19 8.45 -10.92
C GLY A 198 -17.26 8.71 -9.74
N LEU A 199 -17.80 8.74 -8.51
CA LEU A 199 -17.00 8.86 -7.29
C LEU A 199 -16.14 7.60 -7.07
N PHE A 200 -16.73 6.42 -7.24
CA PHE A 200 -16.06 5.13 -7.12
C PHE A 200 -14.86 5.02 -8.06
N THR A 201 -15.02 5.31 -9.35
CA THR A 201 -13.94 5.20 -10.34
C THR A 201 -12.78 6.18 -10.05
N CYS A 202 -13.07 7.38 -9.55
CA CYS A 202 -12.04 8.32 -9.11
C CYS A 202 -11.28 7.82 -7.87
N CYS A 203 -12.00 7.30 -6.86
CA CYS A 203 -11.38 6.74 -5.66
C CYS A 203 -10.57 5.47 -5.98
N LEU A 204 -11.05 4.64 -6.93
CA LEU A 204 -10.34 3.47 -7.43
C LEU A 204 -8.98 3.86 -8.03
N LYS A 205 -8.95 4.87 -8.92
CA LYS A 205 -7.70 5.37 -9.51
C LYS A 205 -6.76 6.00 -8.48
N LEU A 206 -7.30 6.67 -7.46
CA LEU A 206 -6.50 7.31 -6.41
C LEU A 206 -5.81 6.28 -5.50
N TRP A 207 -6.45 5.12 -5.29
CA TRP A 207 -6.08 4.20 -4.22
C TRP A 207 -5.57 2.83 -4.69
N VAL A 208 -5.78 2.48 -5.97
CA VAL A 208 -5.25 1.27 -6.59
C VAL A 208 -4.18 1.69 -7.60
N PRO A 209 -2.89 1.51 -7.26
CA PRO A 209 -1.78 2.08 -8.05
C PRO A 209 -1.44 1.27 -9.31
N ASP A 210 -1.80 -0.02 -9.36
CA ASP A 210 -1.35 -0.96 -10.39
C ASP A 210 -2.51 -1.89 -10.83
N GLU A 211 -2.63 -2.12 -12.14
CA GLU A 211 -3.61 -3.02 -12.76
C GLU A 211 -3.52 -4.47 -12.22
N ARG A 212 -2.33 -4.92 -11.80
CA ARG A 212 -2.08 -6.25 -11.23
C ARG A 212 -2.86 -6.47 -9.93
N MET A 213 -3.20 -5.41 -9.21
CA MET A 213 -3.98 -5.48 -7.98
C MET A 213 -5.49 -5.59 -8.21
N VAL A 214 -5.99 -5.28 -9.41
CA VAL A 214 -7.43 -5.15 -9.68
C VAL A 214 -8.17 -6.45 -9.40
N ALA A 215 -7.62 -7.59 -9.82
CA ALA A 215 -8.25 -8.90 -9.60
C ALA A 215 -8.43 -9.21 -8.10
N TYR A 216 -7.42 -8.88 -7.29
CA TYR A 216 -7.51 -9.04 -5.84
C TYR A 216 -8.52 -8.07 -5.22
N VAL A 217 -8.45 -6.78 -5.57
CA VAL A 217 -9.35 -5.75 -5.05
C VAL A 217 -10.81 -6.07 -5.36
N PHE A 218 -11.12 -6.47 -6.60
CA PHE A 218 -12.48 -6.89 -7.00
C PHE A 218 -12.90 -8.21 -6.37
N GLY A 219 -11.96 -9.13 -6.19
CA GLY A 219 -12.18 -10.34 -5.39
C GLY A 219 -12.64 -10.00 -3.96
N MET A 220 -12.00 -9.02 -3.33
CA MET A 220 -12.40 -8.51 -2.03
C MET A 220 -13.72 -7.73 -2.08
N PHE A 221 -14.03 -7.02 -3.16
CA PHE A 221 -15.35 -6.41 -3.33
C PHE A 221 -16.47 -7.45 -3.35
N GLY A 222 -16.24 -8.64 -3.90
CA GLY A 222 -17.17 -9.77 -3.78
C GLY A 222 -17.42 -10.18 -2.33
N VAL A 223 -16.38 -10.17 -1.49
CA VAL A 223 -16.52 -10.42 -0.04
C VAL A 223 -17.32 -9.32 0.64
N VAL A 224 -17.09 -8.05 0.29
CA VAL A 224 -17.86 -6.91 0.82
C VAL A 224 -19.33 -6.99 0.37
N ALA A 225 -19.58 -7.32 -0.90
CA ALA A 225 -20.91 -7.50 -1.45
C ALA A 225 -21.68 -8.63 -0.75
N PHE A 226 -21.00 -9.74 -0.40
CA PHE A 226 -21.59 -10.79 0.42
C PHE A 226 -21.93 -10.29 1.82
N ALA A 227 -20.98 -9.62 2.49
CA ALA A 227 -21.13 -9.14 3.86
C ALA A 227 -22.24 -8.08 4.02
N LEU A 228 -22.42 -7.20 3.02
CA LEU A 228 -23.48 -6.18 3.00
C LEU A 228 -24.79 -6.73 2.43
N GLY A 229 -24.69 -7.56 1.39
CA GLY A 229 -25.82 -8.04 0.60
C GLY A 229 -26.68 -9.07 1.30
N VAL A 230 -26.08 -10.01 2.05
CA VAL A 230 -26.85 -11.04 2.77
C VAL A 230 -27.75 -10.43 3.85
N PRO A 231 -27.26 -9.53 4.73
CA PRO A 231 -28.12 -8.81 5.68
C PRO A 231 -29.19 -7.97 4.99
N LEU A 232 -28.84 -7.31 3.86
CA LEU A 232 -29.81 -6.53 3.07
C LEU A 232 -30.94 -7.40 2.51
N LEU A 233 -30.63 -8.59 1.98
CA LEU A 233 -31.64 -9.53 1.51
C LEU A 233 -32.57 -10.00 2.62
N ALA A 234 -32.01 -10.32 3.79
CA ALA A 234 -32.81 -10.70 4.96
C ALA A 234 -33.74 -9.57 5.38
N LEU A 235 -33.23 -8.33 5.40
CA LEU A 235 -34.02 -7.15 5.72
C LEU A 235 -35.16 -6.94 4.71
N CYS A 236 -34.87 -6.99 3.41
CA CYS A 236 -35.88 -6.84 2.34
C CYS A 236 -36.98 -7.92 2.42
N HIS A 237 -36.62 -9.13 2.84
CA HIS A 237 -37.59 -10.20 3.04
C HIS A 237 -38.53 -9.92 4.22
N VAL A 238 -37.96 -9.51 5.36
CA VAL A 238 -38.72 -9.22 6.59
C VAL A 238 -39.63 -8.01 6.41
N THR A 239 -39.17 -6.97 5.69
CA THR A 239 -39.97 -5.77 5.42
C THR A 239 -40.99 -5.94 4.29
N GLY A 240 -40.94 -7.07 3.57
CA GLY A 240 -41.78 -7.33 2.41
C GLY A 240 -41.41 -6.53 1.16
N LEU A 241 -40.26 -5.82 1.16
CA LEU A 241 -39.76 -5.10 -0.02
C LEU A 241 -39.37 -6.06 -1.15
N GLU A 242 -38.77 -7.21 -0.82
CA GLU A 242 -38.47 -8.27 -1.78
C GLU A 242 -38.50 -9.62 -1.07
N ALA A 243 -39.46 -10.49 -1.42
CA ALA A 243 -39.52 -11.83 -0.84
C ALA A 243 -38.38 -12.72 -1.37
N LEU A 244 -37.71 -13.47 -0.48
CA LEU A 244 -36.72 -14.49 -0.85
C LEU A 244 -37.41 -15.62 -1.63
N ALA A 245 -37.07 -15.75 -2.91
CA ALA A 245 -37.56 -16.81 -3.79
C ALA A 245 -36.39 -17.36 -4.62
N LEU A 246 -36.27 -18.69 -4.67
CA LEU A 246 -35.25 -19.35 -5.46
C LEU A 246 -35.62 -19.29 -6.95
N PRO A 247 -34.66 -18.97 -7.83
CA PRO A 247 -34.89 -18.99 -9.27
C PRO A 247 -35.06 -20.43 -9.79
N THR A 248 -35.79 -20.59 -10.88
CA THR A 248 -35.79 -21.84 -11.68
C THR A 248 -34.41 -22.08 -12.29
N TRP A 249 -34.12 -23.31 -12.73
CA TRP A 249 -32.82 -23.61 -13.35
C TRP A 249 -32.49 -22.77 -14.58
N GLY A 250 -33.51 -22.41 -15.39
CA GLY A 250 -33.33 -21.51 -16.53
C GLY A 250 -33.00 -20.08 -16.10
N GLN A 251 -33.72 -19.55 -15.11
CA GLN A 251 -33.45 -18.23 -14.52
C GLN A 251 -32.06 -18.20 -13.87
N PHE A 252 -31.70 -19.21 -13.09
CA PHE A 252 -30.40 -19.34 -12.43
C PHE A 252 -29.25 -19.38 -13.44
N GLY A 253 -29.41 -20.14 -14.54
CA GLY A 253 -28.44 -20.18 -15.63
C GLY A 253 -28.24 -18.81 -16.29
N ALA A 254 -29.33 -18.11 -16.61
CA ALA A 254 -29.28 -16.76 -17.17
C ALA A 254 -28.64 -15.75 -16.21
N MET A 255 -29.01 -15.79 -14.93
CA MET A 255 -28.42 -14.96 -13.88
C MET A 255 -26.92 -15.21 -13.73
N THR A 256 -26.49 -16.47 -13.75
CA THR A 256 -25.07 -16.84 -13.60
C THR A 256 -24.26 -16.44 -14.83
N ALA A 257 -24.78 -16.68 -16.03
CA ALA A 257 -24.13 -16.25 -17.27
C ALA A 257 -23.96 -14.71 -17.29
N ASN A 258 -25.02 -13.99 -16.89
CA ASN A 258 -24.96 -12.53 -16.78
C ASN A 258 -24.01 -12.05 -15.67
N ALA A 259 -24.01 -12.71 -14.51
CA ALA A 259 -23.11 -12.37 -13.41
C ALA A 259 -21.64 -12.52 -13.83
N VAL A 260 -21.27 -13.62 -14.49
CA VAL A 260 -19.90 -13.84 -14.96
C VAL A 260 -19.51 -12.84 -16.03
N LEU A 261 -20.34 -12.69 -17.08
CA LEU A 261 -19.99 -11.86 -18.23
C LEU A 261 -20.18 -10.38 -17.97
N GLY A 262 -21.35 -9.98 -17.47
CA GLY A 262 -21.79 -8.60 -17.33
C GLY A 262 -21.43 -7.92 -16.01
N SER A 263 -21.03 -8.69 -14.98
CA SER A 263 -20.55 -8.11 -13.71
C SER A 263 -19.09 -8.47 -13.46
N VAL A 264 -18.75 -9.74 -13.24
CA VAL A 264 -17.38 -10.14 -12.85
C VAL A 264 -16.35 -9.76 -13.90
N ALA A 265 -16.54 -10.17 -15.16
CA ALA A 265 -15.61 -9.87 -16.23
C ALA A 265 -15.65 -8.39 -16.65
N SER A 266 -16.84 -7.84 -16.90
CA SER A 266 -16.97 -6.45 -17.33
C SER A 266 -16.50 -5.43 -16.29
N ASP A 267 -16.86 -5.57 -15.01
CA ASP A 267 -16.45 -4.60 -13.98
C ASP A 267 -14.94 -4.69 -13.69
N TYR A 268 -14.35 -5.90 -13.78
CA TYR A 268 -12.91 -6.09 -13.74
C TYR A 268 -12.22 -5.36 -14.91
N LEU A 269 -12.66 -5.62 -16.15
CA LEU A 269 -12.09 -5.00 -17.34
C LEU A 269 -12.26 -3.48 -17.35
N LEU A 270 -13.40 -2.98 -16.90
CA LEU A 270 -13.66 -1.55 -16.77
C LEU A 270 -12.72 -0.89 -15.75
N SER A 271 -12.43 -1.58 -14.66
CA SER A 271 -11.48 -1.11 -13.66
C SER A 271 -10.04 -1.10 -14.15
N VAL A 272 -9.66 -2.12 -14.91
CA VAL A 272 -8.41 -2.13 -15.67
C VAL A 272 -8.36 -0.94 -16.63
N ALA A 273 -9.43 -0.66 -17.38
CA ALA A 273 -9.48 0.48 -18.29
C ALA A 273 -9.39 1.83 -17.58
N VAL A 274 -10.00 1.98 -16.40
CA VAL A 274 -9.86 3.19 -15.56
C VAL A 274 -8.40 3.42 -15.16
N ILE A 275 -7.66 2.35 -14.85
CA ILE A 275 -6.24 2.41 -14.49
C ILE A 275 -5.35 2.65 -15.71
N LEU A 276 -5.62 2.01 -16.86
CA LEU A 276 -4.84 2.19 -18.09
C LEU A 276 -5.07 3.55 -18.76
N LEU A 277 -6.28 4.09 -18.65
CA LEU A 277 -6.67 5.40 -19.16
C LEU A 277 -6.79 6.37 -17.95
N SER A 278 -7.90 7.07 -17.88
CA SER A 278 -8.33 7.88 -16.75
C SER A 278 -9.79 7.55 -16.40
N PRO A 279 -10.25 7.80 -15.16
CA PRO A 279 -11.66 7.65 -14.80
C PRO A 279 -12.58 8.40 -15.77
N LEU A 280 -12.20 9.62 -16.16
CA LEU A 280 -12.96 10.43 -17.09
C LEU A 280 -13.00 9.83 -18.49
N SER A 281 -11.87 9.36 -19.01
CA SER A 281 -11.81 8.69 -20.32
C SER A 281 -12.66 7.42 -20.34
N ALA A 282 -12.60 6.60 -19.29
CA ALA A 282 -13.45 5.43 -19.14
C ALA A 282 -14.94 5.80 -19.07
N ALA A 283 -15.32 6.82 -18.28
CA ALA A 283 -16.71 7.26 -18.15
C ALA A 283 -17.30 7.82 -19.47
N VAL A 284 -16.52 8.60 -20.22
CA VAL A 284 -16.92 9.06 -21.56
C VAL A 284 -16.96 7.88 -22.53
N GLY A 285 -16.01 6.94 -22.45
CA GLY A 285 -15.98 5.70 -23.22
C GLY A 285 -17.21 4.82 -23.03
N LEU A 286 -17.71 4.69 -21.80
CA LEU A 286 -18.95 3.96 -21.49
C LEU A 286 -20.18 4.54 -22.20
N SER A 287 -20.16 5.81 -22.60
CA SER A 287 -21.27 6.42 -23.34
C SER A 287 -21.43 5.83 -24.75
N LEU A 288 -20.43 5.09 -25.27
CA LEU A 288 -20.55 4.31 -26.51
C LEU A 288 -21.56 3.14 -26.41
N THR A 289 -21.99 2.78 -25.20
CA THR A 289 -23.08 1.82 -25.00
C THR A 289 -24.36 2.29 -25.67
N ILE A 290 -24.63 3.59 -25.72
CA ILE A 290 -25.83 4.16 -26.36
C ILE A 290 -25.85 3.93 -27.88
N PRO A 291 -24.85 4.40 -28.65
CA PRO A 291 -24.83 4.15 -30.09
C PRO A 291 -24.73 2.66 -30.42
N LEU A 292 -24.02 1.86 -29.61
CA LEU A 292 -23.96 0.41 -29.83
C LEU A 292 -25.31 -0.28 -29.58
N SER A 293 -26.02 0.08 -28.52
CA SER A 293 -27.37 -0.46 -28.24
C SER A 293 -28.32 -0.18 -29.40
N LEU A 294 -28.23 1.00 -30.01
CA LEU A 294 -29.06 1.35 -31.18
C LEU A 294 -28.73 0.53 -32.44
N VAL A 295 -27.44 0.19 -32.64
CA VAL A 295 -27.04 -0.71 -33.73
C VAL A 295 -27.63 -2.10 -33.48
N VAL A 296 -27.57 -2.61 -32.25
CA VAL A 296 -28.18 -3.89 -31.86
C VAL A 296 -29.71 -3.84 -32.09
N ASP A 297 -30.40 -2.79 -31.63
CA ASP A 297 -31.85 -2.64 -31.78
C ASP A 297 -32.31 -2.58 -33.24
N SER A 298 -31.52 -1.96 -34.12
CA SER A 298 -31.84 -1.81 -35.54
C SER A 298 -31.48 -3.03 -36.38
N THR A 299 -30.35 -3.69 -36.10
CA THR A 299 -29.81 -4.79 -36.93
C THR A 299 -30.24 -6.17 -36.47
N ILE A 300 -30.30 -6.41 -35.15
CA ILE A 300 -30.61 -7.72 -34.57
C ILE A 300 -32.11 -7.83 -34.28
N LEU A 301 -32.72 -6.78 -33.73
CA LEU A 301 -34.15 -6.79 -33.35
C LEU A 301 -35.07 -6.25 -34.46
N GLY A 302 -34.52 -5.64 -35.51
CA GLY A 302 -35.28 -5.13 -36.67
C GLY A 302 -36.26 -4.01 -36.32
N LEU A 303 -36.06 -3.30 -35.20
CA LEU A 303 -37.08 -2.43 -34.61
C LEU A 303 -37.15 -1.03 -35.26
N HIS A 304 -36.05 -0.50 -35.82
CA HIS A 304 -35.92 0.93 -36.14
C HIS A 304 -35.27 1.23 -37.52
N SER A 305 -35.67 2.34 -38.14
CA SER A 305 -34.99 2.93 -39.30
C SER A 305 -34.04 4.07 -38.89
N PHE A 306 -32.81 4.07 -39.41
CA PHE A 306 -31.80 5.09 -39.11
C PHE A 306 -32.24 6.48 -39.62
N LYS A 307 -32.68 7.37 -38.73
CA LYS A 307 -32.86 8.80 -39.02
C LYS A 307 -31.54 9.55 -38.85
N GLY A 308 -31.26 10.54 -39.71
CA GLY A 308 -30.00 11.32 -39.69
C GLY A 308 -29.72 12.10 -38.39
N VAL A 309 -30.72 12.27 -37.53
CA VAL A 309 -30.55 12.91 -36.21
C VAL A 309 -29.80 11.98 -35.23
N TYR A 310 -29.97 10.66 -35.33
CA TYR A 310 -29.23 9.71 -34.47
C TYR A 310 -27.77 9.61 -34.88
N THR A 311 -27.47 9.65 -36.18
CA THR A 311 -26.08 9.64 -36.67
C THR A 311 -25.31 10.85 -36.15
N LEU A 312 -25.98 12.00 -35.96
CA LEU A 312 -25.39 13.18 -35.33
C LEU A 312 -25.09 12.96 -33.84
N GLY A 313 -26.04 12.40 -33.08
CA GLY A 313 -25.82 12.07 -31.67
C GLY A 313 -24.69 11.06 -31.44
N SER A 314 -24.67 9.99 -32.23
CA SER A 314 -23.60 8.97 -32.20
C SER A 314 -22.23 9.54 -32.59
N ALA A 315 -22.19 10.42 -33.60
CA ALA A 315 -20.94 11.06 -34.02
C ALA A 315 -20.37 11.99 -32.93
N LEU A 316 -21.22 12.70 -32.18
CA LEU A 316 -20.80 13.54 -31.05
C LEU A 316 -20.21 12.71 -29.91
N VAL A 317 -20.86 11.59 -29.54
CA VAL A 317 -20.35 10.68 -28.50
C VAL A 317 -19.01 10.07 -28.93
N PHE A 318 -18.90 9.61 -30.17
CA PHE A 318 -17.65 9.07 -30.69
C PHE A 318 -16.52 10.12 -30.71
N GLY A 319 -16.84 11.35 -31.16
CA GLY A 319 -15.90 12.47 -31.14
C GLY A 319 -15.43 12.82 -29.72
N ALA A 320 -16.31 12.74 -28.72
CA ALA A 320 -15.97 12.95 -27.32
C ALA A 320 -14.95 11.91 -26.81
N VAL A 321 -15.14 10.63 -27.14
CA VAL A 321 -14.21 9.54 -26.78
C VAL A 321 -12.85 9.74 -27.42
N VAL A 322 -12.82 10.08 -28.71
CA VAL A 322 -11.56 10.36 -29.42
C VAL A 322 -10.83 11.54 -28.79
N LEU A 323 -11.54 12.63 -28.49
CA LEU A 323 -10.97 13.83 -27.90
C LEU A 323 -10.36 13.57 -26.52
N ILE A 324 -11.08 12.88 -25.63
CA ILE A 324 -10.59 12.62 -24.26
C ILE A 324 -9.46 11.58 -24.25
N SER A 325 -9.49 10.60 -25.16
CA SER A 325 -8.43 9.61 -25.31
C SER A 325 -7.15 10.26 -25.84
N TRP A 326 -7.30 11.20 -26.78
CA TRP A 326 -6.20 12.02 -27.27
C TRP A 326 -5.59 12.91 -26.19
N ASP A 327 -6.41 13.58 -25.36
CA ASP A 327 -5.93 14.38 -24.23
C ASP A 327 -5.19 13.51 -23.20
N THR A 328 -5.76 12.35 -22.86
CA THR A 328 -5.12 11.38 -21.94
C THR A 328 -3.77 10.91 -22.49
N TYR A 329 -3.71 10.58 -23.77
CA TYR A 329 -2.46 10.20 -24.45
C TYR A 329 -1.42 11.31 -24.42
N ASN A 330 -1.81 12.57 -24.66
CA ASN A 330 -0.87 13.69 -24.58
C ASN A 330 -0.38 13.91 -23.15
N ILE A 331 -1.22 13.73 -22.13
CA ILE A 331 -0.81 13.80 -20.73
C ILE A 331 0.20 12.69 -20.42
N ASP A 332 -0.04 11.48 -20.88
CA ASP A 332 0.88 10.36 -20.65
C ASP A 332 2.17 10.53 -21.46
N LEU A 333 2.12 11.13 -22.64
CA LEU A 333 3.31 11.55 -23.38
C LEU A 333 4.06 12.70 -22.70
N GLU A 334 3.35 13.67 -22.11
CA GLU A 334 3.96 14.75 -21.32
C GLU A 334 4.67 14.16 -20.10
N LYS A 335 4.05 13.21 -19.40
CA LYS A 335 4.66 12.47 -18.29
C LYS A 335 5.82 11.58 -18.73
N GLU A 336 5.68 10.84 -19.82
CA GLU A 336 6.78 10.04 -20.38
C GLU A 336 7.90 10.94 -20.88
N ALA A 337 7.61 12.12 -21.43
CA ALA A 337 8.61 13.11 -21.78
C ALA A 337 9.26 13.74 -20.54
N GLU A 338 8.54 13.96 -19.44
CA GLU A 338 9.11 14.36 -18.14
C GLU A 338 10.02 13.26 -17.56
N VAL A 339 9.66 11.98 -17.72
CA VAL A 339 10.45 10.82 -17.29
C VAL A 339 11.65 10.55 -18.20
N VAL A 340 11.54 10.82 -19.51
CA VAL A 340 12.59 10.59 -20.53
C VAL A 340 13.48 11.84 -20.74
N SER A 341 13.10 13.01 -20.22
CA SER A 341 13.92 14.23 -20.25
C SER A 341 14.46 14.71 -18.90
N PRO A 342 15.21 13.89 -18.13
CA PRO A 342 16.09 14.46 -17.13
C PRO A 342 17.39 14.87 -17.81
N GLN A 343 17.38 15.94 -18.62
CA GLN A 343 18.54 16.81 -18.88
C GLN A 343 18.28 17.84 -20.00
N ALA A 344 18.78 19.06 -19.76
CA ALA A 344 19.02 20.16 -20.70
C ALA A 344 18.03 21.34 -20.73
N ARG A 345 17.66 21.86 -19.55
CA ARG A 345 17.81 23.30 -19.21
C ARG A 345 17.36 23.58 -17.76
N GLY A 346 18.31 23.66 -16.82
CA GLY A 346 18.10 24.30 -15.51
C GLY A 346 18.12 23.43 -14.23
N GLN A 347 18.48 22.15 -14.28
CA GLN A 347 18.39 21.20 -13.14
C GLN A 347 19.56 21.21 -12.13
N GLU A 348 20.62 22.01 -12.31
CA GLU A 348 21.70 22.05 -11.31
C GLU A 348 21.24 22.65 -9.98
N GLU A 349 20.22 23.50 -9.91
CA GLU A 349 19.84 24.13 -8.63
C GLU A 349 19.07 23.22 -7.64
N PRO A 350 18.02 22.47 -8.02
CA PRO A 350 17.21 21.71 -7.05
C PRO A 350 17.95 20.51 -6.44
N LEU A 351 18.69 19.75 -7.27
CA LEU A 351 19.45 18.58 -6.79
C LEU A 351 20.63 19.00 -5.91
N VAL A 352 21.36 20.04 -6.32
CA VAL A 352 22.43 20.62 -5.49
C VAL A 352 21.85 21.17 -4.20
N ARG A 353 20.65 21.77 -4.23
CA ARG A 353 19.96 22.21 -3.01
C ARG A 353 19.59 21.04 -2.10
N ALA A 354 19.09 19.93 -2.63
CA ALA A 354 18.76 18.74 -1.85
C ALA A 354 20.02 18.14 -1.19
N VAL A 355 21.10 17.99 -1.96
CA VAL A 355 22.40 17.53 -1.44
C VAL A 355 22.94 18.50 -0.39
N ASN A 356 22.94 19.81 -0.66
CA ASN A 356 23.41 20.81 0.31
C ASN A 356 22.55 20.86 1.58
N ASN A 357 21.23 20.67 1.46
CA ASN A 357 20.34 20.57 2.61
C ASN A 357 20.69 19.35 3.46
N TRP A 358 20.85 18.17 2.84
CA TRP A 358 21.33 16.98 3.55
C TRP A 358 22.69 17.22 4.22
N LEU A 359 23.66 17.75 3.47
CA LEU A 359 25.00 18.08 3.97
C LEU A 359 25.02 19.21 5.02
N SER A 360 23.94 19.97 5.18
CA SER A 360 23.84 20.94 6.28
C SER A 360 23.44 20.28 7.60
N LEU A 361 22.84 19.10 7.55
CA LEU A 361 22.35 18.35 8.70
C LEU A 361 23.25 17.15 9.05
N ASP A 362 23.63 16.36 8.05
CA ASP A 362 24.35 15.12 8.27
C ASP A 362 25.78 15.39 8.75
N PHE A 363 26.22 14.70 9.80
CA PHE A 363 27.55 14.88 10.40
C PHE A 363 28.47 13.67 10.17
N ASP A 364 27.92 12.55 9.70
CA ASP A 364 28.68 11.33 9.45
C ASP A 364 29.41 11.43 8.11
N LYS A 365 30.75 11.34 8.15
CA LYS A 365 31.59 11.47 6.95
C LYS A 365 31.25 10.44 5.87
N ASN A 366 30.84 9.23 6.24
CA ASN A 366 30.56 8.16 5.29
C ASN A 366 29.28 8.44 4.51
N THR A 367 28.19 8.79 5.19
CA THR A 367 26.91 9.10 4.54
C THR A 367 26.93 10.46 3.85
N ARG A 368 27.74 11.42 4.32
CA ARG A 368 28.00 12.66 3.56
C ARG A 368 28.69 12.37 2.23
N LYS A 369 29.70 11.51 2.23
CA LYS A 369 30.40 11.09 1.00
C LYS A 369 29.45 10.34 0.07
N GLU A 370 28.71 9.37 0.60
CA GLU A 370 27.69 8.63 -0.17
C GLU A 370 26.66 9.58 -0.78
N ALA A 371 26.16 10.57 -0.03
CA ALA A 371 25.19 11.57 -0.51
C ALA A 371 25.71 12.39 -1.71
N GLN A 372 27.02 12.64 -1.78
CA GLN A 372 27.67 13.35 -2.89
C GLN A 372 27.87 12.47 -4.12
N GLU A 373 27.85 11.15 -3.95
CA GLU A 373 28.06 10.15 -5.00
C GLU A 373 26.73 9.54 -5.50
N LEU A 374 25.59 9.95 -4.94
CA LEU A 374 24.26 9.48 -5.36
C LEU A 374 23.92 9.92 -6.79
N SER A 375 23.22 9.04 -7.51
CA SER A 375 22.61 9.41 -8.80
C SER A 375 21.50 10.45 -8.60
N PRO A 376 21.13 11.24 -9.64
CA PRO A 376 20.01 12.19 -9.54
C PRO A 376 18.72 11.57 -9.01
N GLU A 377 18.37 10.36 -9.47
CA GLU A 377 17.19 9.61 -9.00
C GLU A 377 17.28 9.26 -7.52
N GLN A 378 18.47 8.87 -7.05
CA GLN A 378 18.69 8.57 -5.63
C GLN A 378 18.67 9.84 -4.78
N VAL A 379 19.11 10.99 -5.29
CA VAL A 379 18.98 12.28 -4.60
C VAL A 379 17.50 12.65 -4.42
N GLU A 380 16.70 12.52 -5.46
CA GLU A 380 15.26 12.81 -5.42
C GLU A 380 14.49 11.85 -4.50
N ASP A 381 14.88 10.57 -4.43
CA ASP A 381 14.26 9.61 -3.52
C ASP A 381 14.76 9.76 -2.07
N ARG A 382 16.07 9.67 -1.87
CA ARG A 382 16.67 9.51 -0.53
C ARG A 382 16.86 10.83 0.20
N LEU A 383 17.20 11.90 -0.50
CA LEU A 383 17.50 13.21 0.11
C LEU A 383 16.29 14.16 0.11
N ASN A 384 15.10 13.68 -0.27
CA ASN A 384 13.86 14.42 -0.13
C ASN A 384 13.32 14.33 1.31
N PRO A 385 13.18 15.46 2.03
CA PRO A 385 12.65 15.47 3.40
C PRO A 385 11.23 14.88 3.54
N ASP A 386 10.41 14.93 2.48
CA ASP A 386 9.04 14.39 2.48
C ASP A 386 9.02 12.86 2.48
N HIS A 387 10.13 12.21 2.13
CA HIS A 387 10.25 10.74 2.12
C HIS A 387 10.82 10.17 3.42
N ARG A 388 10.95 11.00 4.48
CA ARG A 388 11.53 10.59 5.76
C ARG A 388 10.91 9.30 6.29
N MET A 389 11.73 8.46 6.91
CA MET A 389 11.25 7.27 7.60
C MET A 389 10.24 7.63 8.71
N GLU A 390 9.07 7.01 8.68
CA GLU A 390 8.05 7.13 9.73
C GLU A 390 8.51 6.44 11.02
N PHE A 391 8.22 7.06 12.17
CA PHE A 391 8.51 6.48 13.48
C PHE A 391 7.34 5.58 13.90
N GLY A 392 7.46 4.28 13.62
CA GLY A 392 6.37 3.33 13.84
C GLY A 392 6.23 2.83 15.28
N THR A 393 5.26 1.93 15.49
CA THR A 393 4.94 1.22 16.77
C THR A 393 6.08 0.38 17.38
N ALA A 394 7.31 0.50 16.88
CA ALA A 394 8.49 -0.13 17.45
C ALA A 394 9.73 0.77 17.38
N GLY A 395 9.62 1.99 16.86
CA GLY A 395 10.74 2.86 16.50
C GLY A 395 11.05 2.84 14.99
N LEU A 396 12.33 3.05 14.63
CA LEU A 396 12.77 3.13 13.24
C LEU A 396 13.31 1.80 12.72
N ARG A 397 13.09 1.53 11.42
CA ARG A 397 13.71 0.41 10.71
C ARG A 397 13.82 0.72 9.23
N GLY A 398 14.99 0.53 8.65
CA GLY A 398 15.23 0.81 7.24
C GLY A 398 16.55 0.23 6.75
N GLU A 399 16.77 0.33 5.44
CA GLU A 399 18.07 0.08 4.84
C GLU A 399 19.06 1.16 5.31
N MET A 400 20.30 0.79 5.56
CA MET A 400 21.37 1.72 5.90
C MET A 400 21.81 2.52 4.66
N GLY A 401 22.20 3.76 4.87
CA GLY A 401 22.77 4.62 3.83
C GLY A 401 22.43 6.09 3.99
N ALA A 402 22.91 6.90 3.05
CA ALA A 402 22.59 8.33 3.00
C ALA A 402 21.11 8.59 2.65
N GLY A 403 20.48 9.50 3.40
CA GLY A 403 19.14 10.01 3.14
C GLY A 403 18.16 9.95 4.31
N PHE A 404 17.06 10.68 4.18
CA PHE A 404 16.00 10.78 5.18
C PHE A 404 15.14 9.50 5.25
N ASN A 405 15.09 8.74 4.15
CA ASN A 405 14.40 7.45 4.04
C ASN A 405 15.31 6.24 4.35
N ARG A 406 16.49 6.48 4.94
CA ARG A 406 17.50 5.47 5.32
C ARG A 406 17.87 5.59 6.81
N ILE A 407 18.28 4.47 7.41
CA ILE A 407 18.78 4.46 8.79
C ILE A 407 20.27 4.84 8.80
N ASN A 408 20.62 5.90 9.52
CA ASN A 408 21.98 6.45 9.61
C ASN A 408 22.12 7.24 10.91
N CYS A 409 23.33 7.77 11.18
CA CYS A 409 23.60 8.54 12.39
C CYS A 409 22.68 9.76 12.53
N LEU A 410 22.37 10.47 11.43
CA LEU A 410 21.47 11.61 11.46
C LEU A 410 20.04 11.22 11.86
N THR A 411 19.46 10.20 11.21
CA THR A 411 18.07 9.78 11.51
C THR A 411 17.93 9.16 12.90
N VAL A 412 18.97 8.45 13.37
CA VAL A 412 19.04 7.94 14.76
C VAL A 412 19.16 9.09 15.76
N MET A 413 19.99 10.10 15.49
CA MET A 413 20.10 11.28 16.37
C MET A 413 18.76 12.01 16.48
N GLN A 414 18.09 12.25 15.35
CA GLN A 414 16.77 12.90 15.32
C GLN A 414 15.73 12.10 16.11
N ALA A 415 15.71 10.76 15.96
CA ALA A 415 14.86 9.88 16.75
C ALA A 415 15.15 9.93 18.24
N ALA A 416 16.44 9.92 18.62
CA ALA A 416 16.86 10.04 20.01
C ALA A 416 16.49 11.41 20.61
N GLN A 417 16.60 12.49 19.84
CA GLN A 417 16.20 13.84 20.27
C GLN A 417 14.69 13.90 20.53
N GLY A 418 13.89 13.36 19.61
CA GLY A 418 12.44 13.28 19.80
C GLY A 418 12.05 12.45 21.03
N LEU A 419 12.65 11.27 21.18
CA LEU A 419 12.44 10.42 22.37
C LEU A 419 12.85 11.15 23.66
N CYS A 420 14.01 11.81 23.68
CA CYS A 420 14.49 12.55 24.85
C CYS A 420 13.50 13.66 25.24
N MET A 421 13.01 14.43 24.28
CA MET A 421 12.05 15.50 24.53
C MET A 421 10.69 14.96 25.00
N GLN A 422 10.24 13.83 24.45
CA GLN A 422 9.00 13.19 24.89
C GLN A 422 9.11 12.70 26.34
N LEU A 423 10.26 12.13 26.73
CA LEU A 423 10.49 11.69 28.11
C LEU A 423 10.61 12.86 29.09
N ILE A 424 11.25 13.96 28.70
CA ILE A 424 11.31 15.18 29.51
C ILE A 424 9.91 15.76 29.71
N GLU A 425 9.09 15.82 28.67
CA GLU A 425 7.71 16.29 28.80
C GLU A 425 6.86 15.39 29.71
N LYS A 426 7.00 14.06 29.56
CA LYS A 426 6.20 13.09 30.31
C LYS A 426 6.61 12.95 31.78
N PHE A 427 7.91 12.99 32.08
CA PHE A 427 8.45 12.63 33.39
C PHE A 427 9.26 13.74 34.07
N GLY A 428 9.68 14.77 33.34
CA GLY A 428 10.57 15.83 33.83
C GLY A 428 12.06 15.47 33.75
N GLU A 429 12.91 16.50 33.73
CA GLU A 429 14.37 16.35 33.66
C GLU A 429 14.97 15.65 34.90
N ASP A 430 14.42 15.93 36.09
CA ASP A 430 14.89 15.29 37.34
C ASP A 430 14.72 13.77 37.30
N ALA A 431 13.56 13.29 36.82
CA ALA A 431 13.31 11.87 36.67
C ALA A 431 14.25 11.25 35.63
N LEU A 432 14.51 11.95 34.53
CA LEU A 432 15.42 11.50 33.49
C LEU A 432 16.88 11.41 33.99
N SER A 433 17.31 12.36 34.81
CA SER A 433 18.65 12.33 35.43
C SER A 433 18.80 11.19 36.44
N GLN A 434 17.77 10.90 37.23
CA GLN A 434 17.84 9.86 38.27
C GLN A 434 17.67 8.43 37.71
N ARG A 435 16.68 8.24 36.82
CA ARG A 435 16.27 6.91 36.33
C ARG A 435 16.95 6.54 35.01
N GLY A 436 17.18 7.51 34.14
CA GLY A 436 17.96 7.33 32.93
C GLY A 436 17.29 6.52 31.82
N VAL A 437 18.11 6.10 30.86
CA VAL A 437 17.73 5.29 29.70
C VAL A 437 18.74 4.17 29.42
N VAL A 438 18.29 3.11 28.75
CA VAL A 438 19.12 1.96 28.40
C VAL A 438 19.33 1.86 26.88
N PHE A 439 20.57 1.86 26.41
CA PHE A 439 20.90 1.64 25.01
C PHE A 439 21.75 0.37 24.83
N GLY A 440 21.44 -0.39 23.78
CA GLY A 440 22.17 -1.59 23.40
C GLY A 440 22.10 -1.82 21.91
N TYR A 441 22.89 -2.76 21.41
CA TYR A 441 23.02 -2.98 19.97
C TYR A 441 23.37 -4.42 19.61
N ASP A 442 23.01 -4.84 18.40
CA ASP A 442 23.34 -6.16 17.86
C ASP A 442 24.64 -6.14 17.01
N GLY A 443 24.98 -7.28 16.41
CA GLY A 443 26.20 -7.46 15.63
C GLY A 443 26.22 -6.84 14.22
N ARG A 444 25.22 -6.06 13.81
CA ARG A 444 25.16 -5.47 12.46
C ARG A 444 26.17 -4.33 12.31
N HIS A 445 26.47 -3.98 11.05
CA HIS A 445 27.19 -2.73 10.75
C HIS A 445 26.48 -1.52 11.36
N ASN A 446 27.27 -0.56 11.84
CA ASN A 446 26.84 0.71 12.42
C ASN A 446 25.96 0.63 13.68
N SER A 447 25.52 -0.56 14.11
CA SER A 447 24.71 -0.77 15.32
C SER A 447 25.35 -0.14 16.57
N ARG A 448 26.68 -0.28 16.73
CA ARG A 448 27.44 0.39 17.78
C ARG A 448 27.39 1.92 17.67
N GLN A 449 27.64 2.46 16.48
CA GLN A 449 27.63 3.91 16.25
C GLN A 449 26.28 4.51 16.60
N PHE A 450 25.18 3.87 16.16
CA PHE A 450 23.83 4.32 16.45
C PHE A 450 23.52 4.35 17.95
N ALA A 451 23.99 3.38 18.72
CA ALA A 451 23.83 3.39 20.18
C ALA A 451 24.62 4.51 20.87
N HIS A 452 25.84 4.80 20.38
CA HIS A 452 26.64 5.92 20.89
C HIS A 452 26.03 7.29 20.52
N VAL A 453 25.51 7.43 19.30
CA VAL A 453 24.79 8.63 18.84
C VAL A 453 23.55 8.87 19.70
N ALA A 454 22.73 7.85 19.94
CA ALA A 454 21.57 7.97 20.83
C ALA A 454 21.99 8.34 22.26
N SER A 455 23.06 7.73 22.77
CA SER A 455 23.60 8.04 24.11
C SER A 455 24.07 9.48 24.24
N ALA A 456 24.73 10.05 23.22
CA ALA A 456 25.20 11.43 23.21
C ALA A 456 24.06 12.42 23.45
N VAL A 457 22.92 12.23 22.76
CA VAL A 457 21.73 13.08 22.92
C VAL A 457 21.27 13.12 24.37
N PHE A 458 21.15 11.97 25.02
CA PHE A 458 20.66 11.89 26.40
C PHE A 458 21.65 12.47 27.41
N LEU A 459 22.96 12.27 27.21
CA LEU A 459 23.99 12.86 28.05
C LEU A 459 23.94 14.40 28.03
N THR A 460 23.56 15.04 26.91
CA THR A 460 23.41 16.52 26.85
C THR A 460 22.33 17.06 27.78
N LYS A 461 21.32 16.25 28.10
CA LYS A 461 20.21 16.61 29.01
C LYS A 461 20.45 16.12 30.43
N GLY A 462 21.68 15.75 30.78
CA GLY A 462 22.04 15.28 32.12
C GLY A 462 21.40 13.95 32.51
N ALA A 463 20.92 13.17 31.52
CA ALA A 463 20.33 11.86 31.76
C ALA A 463 21.40 10.87 32.23
N LYS A 464 21.00 9.94 33.10
CA LYS A 464 21.78 8.73 33.36
C LYS A 464 21.67 7.82 32.13
N VAL A 465 22.79 7.36 31.59
CA VAL A 465 22.80 6.51 30.38
C VAL A 465 23.47 5.18 30.68
N TYR A 466 22.68 4.10 30.58
CA TYR A 466 23.18 2.74 30.62
C TYR A 466 23.43 2.27 29.18
N LEU A 467 24.69 2.31 28.74
CA LEU A 467 25.09 1.91 27.39
C LEU A 467 25.76 0.54 27.47
N ILE A 468 25.10 -0.48 26.93
CA ILE A 468 25.70 -1.80 26.74
C ILE A 468 26.75 -1.71 25.62
N ASP A 469 28.03 -1.48 25.95
CA ASP A 469 29.13 -1.29 24.97
C ASP A 469 29.70 -2.64 24.46
N LYS A 470 28.81 -3.62 24.27
CA LYS A 470 29.06 -4.93 23.66
C LYS A 470 27.82 -5.37 22.91
N THR A 471 27.96 -6.30 21.98
CA THR A 471 26.80 -6.89 21.30
C THR A 471 25.92 -7.64 22.31
N SER A 472 24.64 -7.28 22.37
CA SER A 472 23.71 -7.80 23.38
C SER A 472 22.42 -8.34 22.77
N VAL A 473 21.85 -9.37 23.40
CA VAL A 473 20.57 -9.92 22.96
C VAL A 473 19.48 -8.88 23.18
N THR A 474 18.60 -8.70 22.20
CA THR A 474 17.49 -7.73 22.25
C THR A 474 16.68 -7.76 23.55
N PRO A 475 16.39 -8.93 24.17
CA PRO A 475 15.68 -8.99 25.46
C PRO A 475 16.44 -8.41 26.66
N SER A 476 17.76 -8.18 26.57
CA SER A 476 18.52 -7.54 27.65
C SER A 476 18.06 -6.11 27.89
N ASN A 477 17.68 -5.39 26.84
CA ASN A 477 17.24 -4.01 26.94
C ASN A 477 15.96 -3.84 27.78
N PRO A 478 14.82 -4.50 27.45
CA PRO A 478 13.62 -4.41 28.27
C PRO A 478 13.81 -4.97 29.68
N PHE A 479 14.63 -6.00 29.85
CA PHE A 479 15.00 -6.52 31.17
C PHE A 479 15.68 -5.43 32.03
N LEU A 480 16.69 -4.76 31.49
CA LEU A 480 17.43 -3.70 32.19
C LEU A 480 16.59 -2.46 32.45
N ILE A 481 15.64 -2.12 31.57
CA ILE A 481 14.71 -1.02 31.83
C ILE A 481 13.93 -1.28 33.12
N VAL A 482 13.37 -2.49 33.25
CA VAL A 482 12.61 -2.87 34.47
C VAL A 482 13.55 -2.95 35.67
N HIS A 483 14.73 -3.54 35.51
CA HIS A 483 15.70 -3.75 36.59
C HIS A 483 16.24 -2.44 37.18
N PHE A 484 16.59 -1.47 36.33
CA PHE A 484 17.09 -0.16 36.77
C PHE A 484 16.00 0.90 36.93
N HIS A 485 14.73 0.52 36.71
CA HIS A 485 13.60 1.45 36.64
C HIS A 485 13.86 2.59 35.64
N ALA A 486 14.53 2.35 34.52
CA ALA A 486 14.78 3.37 33.50
C ALA A 486 13.47 3.89 32.89
N LEU A 487 13.51 5.08 32.28
CA LEU A 487 12.32 5.69 31.66
C LEU A 487 12.01 5.13 30.27
N ALA A 488 13.02 4.63 29.57
CA ALA A 488 12.91 4.00 28.27
C ALA A 488 14.22 3.29 27.91
N GLY A 489 14.22 2.61 26.77
CA GLY A 489 15.46 2.13 26.17
C GLY A 489 15.34 1.87 24.68
N GLY A 490 16.51 1.75 24.06
CA GLY A 490 16.70 1.59 22.62
C GLY A 490 17.64 0.45 22.26
N GLN A 491 17.17 -0.52 21.48
CA GLN A 491 18.02 -1.55 20.88
C GLN A 491 18.28 -1.24 19.41
N MET A 492 19.54 -1.10 19.02
CA MET A 492 19.92 -0.97 17.63
C MET A 492 19.92 -2.36 16.96
N THR A 493 18.91 -2.60 16.13
CA THR A 493 18.70 -3.89 15.44
C THR A 493 17.61 -3.78 14.37
N ALA A 494 17.73 -4.57 13.30
CA ALA A 494 16.64 -4.84 12.37
C ALA A 494 16.03 -6.25 12.52
N SER A 495 16.21 -6.92 13.67
CA SER A 495 15.66 -8.26 13.91
C SER A 495 16.07 -9.25 12.80
N HIS A 496 15.12 -9.87 12.09
CA HIS A 496 15.32 -10.87 11.04
C HIS A 496 15.54 -10.29 9.63
N ASN A 497 15.80 -8.98 9.48
CA ASN A 497 16.00 -8.38 8.15
C ASN A 497 17.42 -8.63 7.61
N PRO A 498 17.66 -8.51 6.30
CA PRO A 498 19.00 -8.64 5.70
C PRO A 498 20.05 -7.72 6.33
N LYS A 499 21.35 -8.01 6.14
CA LYS A 499 22.46 -7.27 6.76
C LYS A 499 22.50 -5.78 6.44
N GLN A 500 21.95 -5.38 5.29
CA GLN A 500 21.86 -3.98 4.84
C GLN A 500 20.87 -3.17 5.68
N TYR A 501 19.99 -3.82 6.44
CA TYR A 501 19.02 -3.17 7.30
C TYR A 501 19.55 -2.99 8.72
N ASN A 502 19.15 -1.88 9.33
CA ASN A 502 19.28 -1.65 10.76
C ASN A 502 18.02 -0.95 11.30
N GLY A 503 17.98 -0.64 12.57
CA GLY A 503 16.84 0.02 13.19
C GLY A 503 17.15 0.51 14.59
N PHE A 504 16.23 1.28 15.13
CA PHE A 504 16.24 1.78 16.50
C PHE A 504 14.94 1.35 17.15
N LYS A 505 14.98 0.22 17.86
CA LYS A 505 13.82 -0.35 18.52
C LYS A 505 13.61 0.22 19.91
N VAL A 506 12.46 0.84 20.18
CA VAL A 506 12.20 1.56 21.43
C VAL A 506 11.26 0.80 22.38
N TYR A 507 11.59 0.83 23.66
CA TYR A 507 10.83 0.25 24.77
C TYR A 507 10.50 1.33 25.80
N GLY A 508 9.29 1.30 26.35
CA GLY A 508 8.84 2.23 27.40
C GLY A 508 9.33 1.84 28.79
N ASP A 509 8.94 2.62 29.80
CA ASP A 509 9.34 2.48 31.22
C ASP A 509 8.89 1.17 31.88
N ASN A 510 7.96 0.45 31.26
CA ASN A 510 7.51 -0.88 31.66
C ASN A 510 8.29 -2.02 30.98
N GLY A 511 9.31 -1.71 30.18
CA GLY A 511 10.05 -2.68 29.37
C GLY A 511 9.25 -3.26 28.19
N ALA A 512 8.03 -2.81 27.96
CA ALA A 512 7.27 -3.22 26.77
C ALA A 512 7.67 -2.37 25.56
N GLN A 513 7.51 -2.94 24.36
CA GLN A 513 7.61 -2.16 23.13
C GLN A 513 6.58 -1.02 23.16
N ILE A 514 6.99 0.17 22.71
CA ILE A 514 6.06 1.31 22.62
C ILE A 514 4.92 0.99 21.65
N ILE A 515 3.74 1.56 21.89
CA ILE A 515 2.54 1.43 21.06
C ILE A 515 1.79 2.77 21.05
N PRO A 516 0.76 2.97 20.20
CA PRO A 516 -0.05 4.17 20.25
C PRO A 516 -0.65 4.43 21.63
N PRO A 517 -0.66 5.69 22.12
CA PRO A 517 -0.27 6.92 21.41
C PRO A 517 1.21 7.33 21.53
N VAL A 518 2.03 6.59 22.30
CA VAL A 518 3.41 7.00 22.66
C VAL A 518 4.30 7.13 21.42
N ASP A 519 4.13 6.25 20.43
CA ASP A 519 4.85 6.33 19.16
C ASP A 519 4.58 7.64 18.41
N SER A 520 3.32 8.06 18.32
CA SER A 520 2.88 9.29 17.66
C SER A 520 3.34 10.53 18.41
N GLU A 521 3.40 10.47 19.75
CA GLU A 521 3.98 11.53 20.58
C GLU A 521 5.48 11.69 20.31
N ILE A 522 6.23 10.59 20.23
CA ILE A 522 7.66 10.63 19.90
C ILE A 522 7.85 11.15 18.48
N GLU A 523 7.06 10.69 17.51
CA GLU A 523 7.13 11.14 16.12
C GLU A 523 6.94 12.67 15.99
N ALA A 524 5.96 13.22 16.71
CA ALA A 524 5.77 14.67 16.78
C ALA A 524 7.01 15.39 17.33
N LYS A 525 7.62 14.85 18.40
CA LYS A 525 8.86 15.43 18.95
C LYS A 525 10.06 15.29 18.01
N ILE A 526 10.12 14.25 17.18
CA ILE A 526 11.15 14.12 16.14
C ILE A 526 10.98 15.25 15.13
N ALA A 527 9.76 15.51 14.66
CA ALA A 527 9.48 16.60 13.71
C ALA A 527 9.86 17.98 14.27
N ASP A 528 9.70 18.19 15.57
CA ASP A 528 10.13 19.43 16.26
C ASP A 528 11.66 19.52 16.47
N ASN A 529 12.40 18.40 16.33
CA ASN A 529 13.83 18.30 16.66
C ASN A 529 14.65 17.70 15.52
N LEU A 530 14.47 18.20 14.30
CA LEU A 530 15.18 17.69 13.11
C LEU A 530 16.62 18.19 12.98
N THR A 531 17.00 19.29 13.63
CA THR A 531 18.39 19.78 13.60
C THR A 531 19.21 19.06 14.68
N PRO A 532 20.37 18.45 14.35
CA PRO A 532 21.28 17.89 15.33
C PRO A 532 21.67 18.89 16.42
N TRP A 533 21.58 18.49 17.68
CA TRP A 533 22.01 19.31 18.80
C TRP A 533 23.53 19.43 18.84
N GLU A 534 24.05 20.65 18.83
CA GLU A 534 25.49 20.94 18.81
C GLU A 534 26.22 20.30 20.00
N ASP A 535 25.62 20.33 21.20
CA ASP A 535 26.18 19.69 22.38
C ASP A 535 26.30 18.16 22.23
N ALA A 536 25.40 17.52 21.49
CA ALA A 536 25.44 16.08 21.24
C ALA A 536 26.55 15.74 20.24
N LEU A 537 26.69 16.56 19.19
CA LEU A 537 27.79 16.46 18.23
C LEU A 537 29.15 16.66 18.92
N ASN A 538 29.24 17.57 19.89
CA ASN A 538 30.46 17.80 20.67
C ASN A 538 30.89 16.60 21.50
N MET A 539 29.97 15.71 21.89
CA MET A 539 30.27 14.46 22.60
C MET A 539 30.77 13.32 21.69
N LEU A 540 30.63 13.46 20.38
CA LEU A 540 31.00 12.44 19.40
C LEU A 540 32.34 12.76 18.73
N ASP A 541 33.12 11.71 18.45
CA ASP A 541 34.14 11.74 17.41
C ASP A 541 33.43 11.60 16.05
N LEU A 542 33.42 12.66 15.25
CA LEU A 542 32.70 12.71 13.97
C LEU A 542 33.33 11.81 12.89
N ASP A 543 34.54 11.28 13.10
CA ASP A 543 35.17 10.34 12.18
C ASP A 543 34.62 8.92 12.37
N THR A 544 34.24 8.59 13.60
CA THR A 544 33.80 7.25 13.98
C THR A 544 32.33 7.19 14.39
N CYS A 545 31.70 8.34 14.62
CA CYS A 545 30.38 8.50 15.24
C CYS A 545 30.25 7.79 16.61
N LEU A 546 31.38 7.62 17.31
CA LEU A 546 31.43 7.07 18.67
C LEU A 546 31.57 8.22 19.68
N LEU A 547 31.03 8.01 20.89
CA LEU A 547 31.31 8.88 22.03
C LEU A 547 32.82 9.06 22.24
N LYS A 548 33.26 10.29 22.44
CA LYS A 548 34.62 10.61 22.91
C LYS A 548 34.84 10.01 24.30
N ALA A 549 36.09 9.75 24.66
CA ALA A 549 36.44 9.08 25.92
C ALA A 549 35.86 9.77 27.17
N ASP A 550 35.84 11.11 27.20
CA ASP A 550 35.27 11.89 28.30
C ASP A 550 33.74 11.76 28.38
N ALA A 551 33.05 11.75 27.24
CA ALA A 551 31.60 11.52 27.19
C ALA A 551 31.24 10.06 27.52
N GLN A 552 31.99 9.10 26.98
CA GLN A 552 31.80 7.67 27.26
C GLN A 552 32.03 7.34 28.73
N SER A 553 32.97 8.01 29.41
CA SER A 553 33.18 7.83 30.86
C SER A 553 31.96 8.20 31.73
N LYS A 554 30.97 8.90 31.16
CA LYS A 554 29.70 9.26 31.82
C LYS A 554 28.59 8.23 31.60
N THR A 555 28.80 7.22 30.75
CA THR A 555 27.88 6.10 30.61
C THR A 555 28.21 5.00 31.60
N ILE A 556 27.22 4.15 31.90
CA ILE A 556 27.40 2.95 32.71
C ILE A 556 27.23 1.77 31.76
N ASP A 557 28.18 0.84 31.73
CA ASP A 557 28.04 -0.41 30.98
C ASP A 557 27.45 -1.50 31.89
N PRO A 558 26.17 -1.87 31.73
CA PRO A 558 25.53 -2.87 32.57
C PRO A 558 25.66 -4.28 32.01
N TYR A 559 26.50 -4.54 30.99
CA TYR A 559 26.51 -5.83 30.28
C TYR A 559 26.70 -7.03 31.21
N ASP A 560 27.75 -6.99 32.04
CA ASP A 560 28.06 -8.11 32.94
C ASP A 560 26.98 -8.26 34.02
N ASP A 561 26.49 -7.14 34.59
CA ASP A 561 25.38 -7.14 35.54
C ASP A 561 24.10 -7.73 34.94
N ALA A 562 23.78 -7.38 33.69
CA ALA A 562 22.64 -7.92 32.96
C ALA A 562 22.77 -9.43 32.74
N LEU A 563 23.94 -9.86 32.26
CA LEU A 563 24.22 -11.27 31.96
C LEU A 563 24.12 -12.13 33.23
N TYR A 564 24.83 -11.76 34.29
CA TYR A 564 24.84 -12.55 35.53
C TYR A 564 23.49 -12.52 36.24
N THR A 565 22.84 -11.35 36.35
CA THR A 565 21.51 -11.26 36.99
C THR A 565 20.48 -12.09 36.24
N TYR A 566 20.49 -12.04 34.90
CA TYR A 566 19.61 -12.86 34.08
C TYR A 566 19.86 -14.37 34.28
N ILE A 567 21.13 -14.80 34.26
CA ILE A 567 21.50 -16.20 34.48
C ILE A 567 21.07 -16.68 35.87
N GLU A 568 21.31 -15.89 36.92
CA GLU A 568 20.90 -16.24 38.29
C GLU A 568 19.36 -16.35 38.42
N GLN A 569 18.62 -15.39 37.87
CA GLN A 569 17.15 -15.43 37.91
C GLN A 569 16.59 -16.65 37.17
N MET A 570 17.07 -16.90 35.94
CA MET A 570 16.63 -18.05 35.16
C MET A 570 17.01 -19.39 35.82
N TYR A 571 18.15 -19.46 36.53
CA TYR A 571 18.47 -20.64 37.34
C TYR A 571 17.41 -20.90 38.40
N HIS A 572 17.06 -19.89 39.19
CA HIS A 572 16.03 -20.04 40.23
C HIS A 572 14.62 -20.31 39.66
N GLU A 573 14.30 -19.71 38.51
CA GLU A 573 12.97 -19.82 37.91
C GLU A 573 12.76 -21.08 37.08
N LEU A 574 13.79 -21.59 36.39
CA LEU A 574 13.67 -22.64 35.38
C LEU A 574 14.43 -23.93 35.73
N CYS A 575 15.49 -23.90 36.54
CA CYS A 575 16.25 -25.10 36.87
C CYS A 575 15.51 -25.95 37.92
N ARG A 576 14.87 -27.05 37.49
CA ARG A 576 14.07 -27.93 38.37
C ARG A 576 14.87 -29.07 38.99
N PHE A 577 15.83 -29.63 38.25
CA PHE A 577 16.55 -30.86 38.63
C PHE A 577 18.08 -30.70 38.44
N PRO A 578 18.75 -29.84 39.23
CA PRO A 578 20.17 -29.54 39.04
C PRO A 578 21.08 -30.76 39.22
N ASP A 579 20.71 -31.73 40.04
CA ASP A 579 21.50 -32.96 40.20
C ASP A 579 21.35 -33.90 39.00
N LEU A 580 20.14 -34.05 38.46
CA LEU A 580 19.92 -34.84 37.24
C LEU A 580 20.61 -34.22 36.02
N ASN A 581 20.68 -32.88 35.95
CA ASN A 581 21.37 -32.17 34.88
C ASN A 581 22.86 -32.57 34.80
N LYS A 582 23.52 -32.79 35.95
CA LYS A 582 24.95 -33.22 36.01
C LYS A 582 25.16 -34.60 35.42
N GLU A 583 24.13 -35.45 35.43
CA GLU A 583 24.13 -36.80 34.87
C GLU A 583 23.67 -36.83 33.39
N CYS A 584 23.37 -35.67 32.79
CA CYS A 584 22.88 -35.58 31.42
C CYS A 584 23.89 -36.17 30.43
N ASN A 585 23.45 -37.13 29.62
CA ASN A 585 24.21 -37.76 28.54
C ASN A 585 23.70 -37.41 27.14
N LEU A 586 22.58 -36.67 27.03
CA LEU A 586 22.01 -36.21 25.78
C LEU A 586 22.93 -35.17 25.13
N LYS A 587 23.20 -35.32 23.83
CA LYS A 587 24.01 -34.36 23.06
C LYS A 587 23.11 -33.32 22.41
N PHE A 588 23.47 -32.05 22.57
CA PHE A 588 22.82 -30.88 21.99
C PHE A 588 23.77 -30.21 21.00
N VAL A 589 23.21 -29.72 19.89
CA VAL A 589 23.91 -28.78 19.01
C VAL A 589 23.28 -27.41 19.22
N TYR A 590 24.09 -26.41 19.55
CA TYR A 590 23.64 -25.04 19.71
C TYR A 590 24.30 -24.14 18.68
N THR A 591 23.47 -23.33 18.02
CA THR A 591 23.90 -22.23 17.18
C THR A 591 23.34 -20.93 17.74
N ALA A 592 24.19 -19.92 17.87
CA ALA A 592 23.75 -18.56 18.16
C ALA A 592 23.33 -17.80 16.88
N MET A 593 23.44 -18.45 15.71
CA MET A 593 23.27 -17.94 14.34
C MET A 593 24.17 -16.75 14.01
N GLN A 594 23.99 -15.63 14.73
CA GLN A 594 24.74 -14.38 14.63
C GLN A 594 25.46 -14.04 15.95
N GLY A 595 25.81 -15.05 16.74
CA GLY A 595 26.67 -14.98 17.92
C GLY A 595 26.15 -14.25 19.17
N VAL A 596 25.16 -13.37 19.05
CA VAL A 596 24.72 -12.51 20.17
C VAL A 596 24.21 -13.32 21.38
N GLY A 597 23.60 -14.49 21.14
CA GLY A 597 23.05 -15.35 22.20
C GLY A 597 24.05 -16.24 22.93
N LEU A 598 25.28 -16.39 22.42
CA LEU A 598 26.23 -17.39 22.92
C LEU A 598 26.57 -17.23 24.41
N PRO A 599 26.91 -16.02 24.92
CA PRO A 599 27.26 -15.86 26.33
C PRO A 599 26.11 -16.23 27.28
N PHE A 600 24.87 -15.89 26.90
CA PHE A 600 23.67 -16.20 27.69
C PHE A 600 23.37 -17.70 27.68
N ALA A 601 23.35 -18.34 26.51
CA ALA A 601 23.02 -19.76 26.39
C ALA A 601 24.06 -20.65 27.08
N THR A 602 25.34 -20.39 26.85
CA THR A 602 26.42 -21.17 27.48
C THR A 602 26.51 -20.92 28.98
N GLY A 603 26.33 -19.67 29.42
CA GLY A 603 26.27 -19.33 30.84
C GLY A 603 25.11 -20.01 31.57
N LEU A 604 23.91 -20.08 30.97
CA LEU A 604 22.78 -20.81 31.53
C LEU A 604 23.03 -22.31 31.60
N LEU A 605 23.56 -22.92 30.54
CA LEU A 605 23.86 -24.36 30.51
C LEU A 605 24.89 -24.74 31.59
N ASP A 606 25.92 -23.92 31.76
CA ASP A 606 26.93 -24.09 32.81
C ASP A 606 26.30 -23.93 34.20
N LYS A 607 25.51 -22.87 34.41
CA LYS A 607 24.79 -22.62 35.67
C LYS A 607 23.80 -23.73 36.02
N PHE A 608 23.16 -24.34 35.02
CA PHE A 608 22.22 -25.45 35.19
C PHE A 608 22.93 -26.77 35.49
N GLY A 609 24.26 -26.82 35.37
CA GLY A 609 25.07 -28.01 35.63
C GLY A 609 25.10 -29.01 34.47
N ILE A 610 24.75 -28.61 33.24
CA ILE A 610 24.83 -29.48 32.06
C ILE A 610 26.30 -29.73 31.70
N PRO A 611 26.76 -30.98 31.56
CA PRO A 611 28.16 -31.26 31.23
C PRO A 611 28.55 -30.62 29.89
N LYS A 612 29.70 -29.93 29.85
CA LYS A 612 30.22 -29.29 28.62
C LYS A 612 30.38 -30.29 27.46
N SER A 613 30.67 -31.55 27.76
CA SER A 613 30.74 -32.62 26.75
C SER A 613 29.42 -32.87 26.02
N CYS A 614 28.30 -32.43 26.57
CA CYS A 614 26.96 -32.63 26.02
C CYS A 614 26.53 -31.50 25.08
N VAL A 615 27.28 -30.40 25.00
CA VAL A 615 26.92 -29.23 24.20
C VAL A 615 27.97 -29.03 23.12
N SER A 616 27.56 -29.12 21.86
CA SER A 616 28.39 -28.80 20.70
C SER A 616 27.97 -27.45 20.14
N ILE A 617 28.88 -26.47 20.14
CA ILE A 617 28.64 -25.14 19.57
C ILE A 617 28.97 -25.18 18.07
N VAL A 618 28.12 -24.58 17.24
CA VAL A 618 28.40 -24.35 15.82
C VAL A 618 29.33 -23.15 15.70
N GLU A 619 30.64 -23.40 15.65
CA GLU A 619 31.69 -22.36 15.72
C GLU A 619 31.54 -21.27 14.66
N ALA A 620 31.16 -21.64 13.43
CA ALA A 620 30.94 -20.69 12.33
C ALA A 620 29.83 -19.64 12.62
N GLN A 621 28.98 -19.91 13.62
CA GLN A 621 27.82 -19.07 14.01
C GLN A 621 27.90 -18.60 15.47
N ALA A 622 29.05 -18.82 16.13
CA ALA A 622 29.23 -18.59 17.56
C ALA A 622 29.45 -17.11 17.90
N HIS A 623 30.01 -16.33 16.98
CA HIS A 623 30.39 -14.94 17.22
C HIS A 623 29.62 -13.97 16.30
N PRO A 624 29.40 -12.73 16.74
CA PRO A 624 28.75 -11.71 15.91
C PRO A 624 29.52 -11.50 14.60
N ASP A 625 28.80 -11.64 13.49
CA ASP A 625 29.31 -11.40 12.15
C ASP A 625 28.35 -10.43 11.43
N PRO A 626 28.77 -9.19 11.13
CA PRO A 626 27.90 -8.22 10.46
C PRO A 626 27.59 -8.62 9.01
N GLU A 627 28.36 -9.54 8.40
CA GLU A 627 28.13 -10.01 7.03
C GLU A 627 27.08 -11.12 6.92
N PHE A 628 26.64 -11.68 8.05
CA PHE A 628 25.75 -12.85 8.11
C PHE A 628 26.23 -14.00 7.20
N SER A 629 27.53 -14.27 7.19
CA SER A 629 28.21 -15.13 6.20
C SER A 629 27.73 -16.58 6.11
N THR A 630 27.02 -17.06 7.13
CA THR A 630 26.58 -18.46 7.24
C THR A 630 25.12 -18.69 6.85
N VAL A 631 24.34 -17.64 6.57
CA VAL A 631 22.92 -17.76 6.22
C VAL A 631 22.57 -16.80 5.08
N ALA A 632 21.79 -17.29 4.11
CA ALA A 632 21.27 -16.41 3.05
C ALA A 632 20.25 -15.41 3.60
N PHE A 633 19.49 -15.81 4.62
CA PHE A 633 18.50 -14.97 5.30
C PHE A 633 18.54 -15.23 6.82
N PRO A 634 18.60 -14.18 7.67
CA PRO A 634 18.81 -14.33 9.11
C PRO A 634 17.49 -14.57 9.87
N ASN A 635 16.64 -15.48 9.37
CA ASN A 635 15.39 -15.88 10.02
C ASN A 635 15.35 -17.41 10.23
N PRO A 636 15.33 -17.89 11.49
CA PRO A 636 15.21 -19.32 11.76
C PRO A 636 13.82 -19.91 11.47
N GLU A 637 12.80 -19.09 11.23
CA GLU A 637 11.42 -19.53 11.00
C GLU A 637 11.09 -19.80 9.52
N GLU A 638 11.98 -19.42 8.60
CA GLU A 638 11.79 -19.70 7.18
C GLU A 638 12.04 -21.19 6.89
N LYS A 639 11.09 -21.81 6.18
CA LYS A 639 11.07 -23.24 5.87
C LYS A 639 11.69 -23.55 4.52
#